data_AF-A0A1F3T171-F1
#
_entry.id   AF-A0A1F3T171-F1
#
_cell.length_a   1.000
_cell.length_b   1.000
_cell.length_c   1.000
_cell.angle_alpha   90.00
_cell.angle_beta   90.00
_cell.angle_gamma   90.00
#
_symmetry.space_group_name_H-M   'P 1'
#
loop_
_entity.id
_entity.type
_entity.pdbx_description
1 polymer ?
#
loop_
_entity_poly.entity_id
_entity_poly.type
_entity_poly.pdbx_seq_one_letter_code
_entity_poly.pdbx_strand_id
1 'polypeptide(L)'
;MVGMMLMTFLLFFAFVVNTGMLVNAKINLQNAADLAAYSGAATQARLLNNISYLNYEMRREYKKFLFRYYVLGNMAQSSFPHGPQDGPMPWKPSSTSGSYGVPIVCMIFNQGDNFCHLFDGVPSIATPASTPLDSINQALQGAMATFEQIKNQNCEKIGKTNYLVLLFWLYNVDPTYEKLAASLASEHANILSVVRGLAHGLGFLPRELILRLRIRTLQSYVNAAPVNALDKGKADALSSGADPMKHERTINAFLSAYNTLGNHTFASDSIYMDELLPEGEFGANLLKLKDNKVSFDAFSMDLSTGAGTGCKPKPTPITLPRSGVSIGVYKDPTVLTYYAIRLKAKAKVLFSPFGEMELKAYSAAQPFGSRIGPMLDPNQLMRDAYPTLAIDPTVHVTLAGKIPNLPVFESDNASTGKGWDSMKVGGAMFQALGSTGVVNQSNFQRAYQVAMAPNPWELRHYNILVDTPAHNMVRNYDIQGKASIWAPVFPPGVGTNVSDEMRQALDELYPNAPAGSAITTGSASGTALLQLRNGIRDGMTEYISNLMKGKGEGGEGYKIVHIRDPLTFQGPALAAGGAPAKIPASGGMVETNARNIMTSWDANQASDDMRQGRVGYSVKFVSFETLTTKNTTTNGLETWTNEVNAGGEGEQDLPLLNH
;
A
#
# COMPACT_ATOMS: atom_id res chain seq x y z
N MET A 1 -68.63 -22.72 42.75
CA MET A 1 -67.29 -23.26 43.12
C MET A 1 -66.56 -23.84 41.92
N VAL A 2 -67.14 -24.82 41.20
CA VAL A 2 -66.53 -25.42 39.99
C VAL A 2 -66.16 -24.38 38.92
N GLY A 3 -67.03 -23.41 38.64
CA GLY A 3 -66.71 -22.33 37.68
C GLY A 3 -65.51 -21.48 38.07
N MET A 4 -65.32 -21.20 39.37
CA MET A 4 -64.14 -20.45 39.84
C MET A 4 -62.87 -21.29 39.72
N MET A 5 -62.91 -22.59 40.02
CA MET A 5 -61.77 -23.48 39.85
C MET A 5 -61.34 -23.59 38.39
N LEU A 6 -62.31 -23.72 37.47
CA LEU A 6 -62.04 -23.83 36.03
C LEU A 6 -61.48 -22.52 35.45
N MET A 7 -62.01 -21.37 35.87
CA MET A 7 -61.51 -20.06 35.45
C MET A 7 -60.07 -19.82 35.92
N THR A 8 -59.77 -20.14 37.18
CA THR A 8 -58.41 -20.03 37.72
C THR A 8 -57.44 -20.95 36.97
N PHE A 9 -57.84 -22.19 36.66
CA PHE A 9 -57.02 -23.11 35.88
C PHE A 9 -56.74 -22.59 34.46
N LEU A 10 -57.76 -22.05 33.77
CA LEU A 10 -57.58 -21.44 32.44
C LEU A 10 -56.65 -20.22 32.49
N LEU A 11 -56.74 -19.38 33.53
CA LEU A 11 -55.85 -18.23 33.71
C LEU A 11 -54.40 -18.68 33.92
N PHE A 12 -54.16 -19.69 34.77
CA PHE A 12 -52.81 -20.25 34.95
C PHE A 12 -52.29 -20.89 33.67
N PHE A 13 -53.12 -21.64 32.96
CA PHE A 13 -52.74 -22.23 31.68
C PHE A 13 -52.35 -21.16 30.66
N ALA A 14 -53.18 -20.12 30.49
CA ALA A 14 -52.89 -18.99 29.61
C ALA A 14 -51.60 -18.27 30.01
N PHE A 15 -51.36 -18.06 31.31
CA PHE A 15 -50.14 -17.45 31.83
C PHE A 15 -48.89 -18.28 31.50
N VAL A 16 -48.93 -19.61 31.69
CA VAL A 16 -47.81 -20.50 31.38
C VAL A 16 -47.52 -20.51 29.87
N VAL A 17 -48.56 -20.60 29.03
CA VAL A 17 -48.41 -20.56 27.57
C VAL A 17 -47.82 -19.21 27.12
N ASN A 18 -48.32 -18.09 27.63
CA ASN A 18 -47.81 -16.76 27.33
C ASN A 18 -46.34 -16.61 27.73
N THR A 19 -45.97 -17.12 28.92
CA THR A 19 -44.59 -17.08 29.41
C THR A 19 -43.68 -17.94 28.53
N GLY A 20 -44.11 -19.14 28.14
CA GLY A 20 -43.37 -20.01 27.22
C GLY A 20 -43.17 -19.36 25.84
N MET A 21 -44.21 -18.75 25.28
CA MET A 21 -44.11 -18.00 24.02
C MET A 21 -43.16 -16.80 24.14
N LEU A 22 -43.20 -16.07 25.25
CA LEU A 22 -42.33 -14.92 25.50
C LEU A 22 -40.86 -15.32 25.61
N VAL A 23 -40.56 -16.40 26.35
CA VAL A 23 -39.20 -16.93 26.48
C VAL A 23 -38.68 -17.42 25.13
N ASN A 24 -39.50 -18.16 24.36
CA ASN A 24 -39.13 -18.61 23.03
C ASN A 24 -38.86 -17.43 22.08
N ALA A 25 -39.73 -16.42 22.09
CA ALA A 25 -39.56 -15.20 21.31
C ALA A 25 -38.27 -14.46 21.71
N LYS A 26 -37.97 -14.36 23.01
CA LYS A 26 -36.73 -13.72 23.51
C LYS A 26 -35.48 -14.47 23.07
N ILE A 27 -35.47 -15.81 23.15
CA ILE A 27 -34.33 -16.63 22.69
C ILE A 27 -34.12 -16.46 21.19
N ASN A 28 -35.18 -16.50 20.39
CA ASN A 28 -35.10 -16.28 18.95
C ASN A 28 -34.61 -14.86 18.62
N LEU A 29 -35.05 -13.85 19.37
CA LEU A 29 -34.57 -12.48 19.23
C LEU A 29 -33.08 -12.33 19.54
N GLN A 30 -32.61 -12.98 20.60
CA GLN A 30 -31.19 -12.98 20.95
C GLN A 30 -30.34 -13.67 19.88
N ASN A 31 -30.76 -14.86 19.43
CA ASN A 31 -30.05 -15.58 18.36
C ASN A 31 -29.99 -14.76 17.06
N ALA A 32 -31.06 -14.05 16.72
CA ALA A 32 -31.09 -13.15 15.57
C ALA A 32 -30.16 -11.94 15.76
N ALA A 33 -30.12 -11.35 16.96
CA ALA A 33 -29.20 -10.27 17.28
C ALA A 33 -27.73 -10.72 17.19
N ASP A 34 -27.41 -11.92 17.70
CA ASP A 34 -26.06 -12.48 17.62
C ASP A 34 -25.64 -12.75 16.18
N LEU A 35 -26.54 -13.30 15.36
CA LEU A 35 -26.26 -13.52 13.93
C LEU A 35 -26.06 -12.19 13.19
N ALA A 36 -26.84 -11.16 13.51
CA ALA A 36 -26.70 -9.84 12.92
C ALA A 36 -25.41 -9.14 13.32
N ALA A 37 -25.03 -9.19 14.60
CA ALA A 37 -23.75 -8.68 15.07
C ALA A 37 -22.58 -9.40 14.38
N TYR A 38 -22.66 -10.74 14.27
CA TYR A 38 -21.67 -11.55 13.58
C TYR A 38 -21.55 -11.18 12.09
N SER A 39 -22.67 -11.04 11.39
CA SER A 39 -22.74 -10.69 9.96
C SER A 39 -22.17 -9.29 9.66
N GLY A 40 -22.48 -8.30 10.50
CA GLY A 40 -21.90 -6.96 10.39
C GLY A 40 -20.39 -6.96 10.65
N ALA A 41 -19.94 -7.63 11.72
CA ALA A 41 -18.51 -7.78 12.01
C ALA A 41 -17.76 -8.54 10.91
N ALA A 42 -18.35 -9.58 10.32
CA ALA A 42 -17.76 -10.30 9.19
C ALA A 42 -17.53 -9.38 7.97
N THR A 43 -18.51 -8.52 7.68
CA THR A 43 -18.39 -7.53 6.59
C THR A 43 -17.26 -6.54 6.86
N GLN A 44 -17.14 -6.04 8.10
CA GLN A 44 -16.02 -5.19 8.52
C GLN A 44 -14.67 -5.91 8.39
N ALA A 45 -14.59 -7.17 8.83
CA ALA A 45 -13.35 -7.94 8.78
C ALA A 45 -12.85 -8.14 7.34
N ARG A 46 -13.76 -8.34 6.37
CA ARG A 46 -13.42 -8.38 4.95
C ARG A 46 -12.85 -7.05 4.45
N LEU A 47 -13.40 -5.91 4.86
CA LEU A 47 -12.86 -4.58 4.52
C LEU A 47 -11.47 -4.36 5.12
N LEU A 48 -11.25 -4.76 6.38
CA LEU A 48 -9.94 -4.71 7.05
C LEU A 48 -8.90 -5.56 6.31
N ASN A 49 -9.28 -6.76 5.85
CA ASN A 49 -8.43 -7.61 5.04
C ASN A 49 -8.04 -6.92 3.71
N ASN A 50 -9.01 -6.32 3.01
CA ASN A 50 -8.72 -5.57 1.79
C ASN A 50 -7.75 -4.41 2.04
N ILE A 51 -7.91 -3.67 3.14
CA ILE A 51 -6.98 -2.61 3.56
C ILE A 51 -5.58 -3.18 3.80
N SER A 52 -5.47 -4.31 4.50
CA SER A 52 -4.17 -4.93 4.79
C SER A 52 -3.45 -5.40 3.52
N TYR A 53 -4.17 -5.96 2.54
CA TYR A 53 -3.60 -6.38 1.28
C TYR A 53 -3.10 -5.19 0.48
N LEU A 54 -3.85 -4.09 0.45
CA LEU A 54 -3.41 -2.86 -0.21
C LEU A 54 -2.22 -2.23 0.50
N ASN A 55 -2.16 -2.32 1.82
CA ASN A 55 -1.01 -1.85 2.58
C ASN A 55 0.26 -2.66 2.28
N TYR A 56 0.11 -3.98 2.07
CA TYR A 56 1.22 -4.79 1.58
C TYR A 56 1.61 -4.45 0.12
N GLU A 57 0.64 -4.09 -0.73
CA GLU A 57 0.96 -3.60 -2.08
C GLU A 57 1.75 -2.28 -2.05
N MET A 58 1.45 -1.34 -1.15
CA MET A 58 2.29 -0.15 -0.93
C MET A 58 3.72 -0.56 -0.59
N ARG A 59 3.88 -1.50 0.34
CA ARG A 59 5.20 -2.06 0.68
C ARG A 59 5.91 -2.66 -0.55
N ARG A 60 5.20 -3.36 -1.43
CA ARG A 60 5.78 -3.93 -2.67
C ARG A 60 6.19 -2.87 -3.68
N GLU A 61 5.42 -1.80 -3.83
CA GLU A 61 5.78 -0.69 -4.73
C GLU A 61 7.01 0.07 -4.24
N TYR A 62 7.20 0.18 -2.92
CA TYR A 62 8.46 0.65 -2.37
C TYR A 62 9.62 -0.32 -2.67
N LYS A 63 9.44 -1.65 -2.51
CA LYS A 63 10.45 -2.65 -2.92
C LYS A 63 10.78 -2.56 -4.41
N LYS A 64 9.79 -2.31 -5.27
CA LYS A 64 9.97 -2.10 -6.72
C LYS A 64 10.88 -0.92 -6.99
N PHE A 65 10.63 0.20 -6.33
CA PHE A 65 11.50 1.35 -6.43
C PHE A 65 12.91 1.04 -5.93
N LEU A 66 13.05 0.39 -4.76
CA LEU A 66 14.35 0.01 -4.20
C LEU A 66 15.13 -0.94 -5.12
N PHE A 67 14.48 -1.93 -5.72
CA PHE A 67 15.11 -2.82 -6.68
C PHE A 67 15.64 -2.05 -7.89
N ARG A 68 14.82 -1.17 -8.47
CA ARG A 68 15.24 -0.32 -9.59
C ARG A 68 16.42 0.57 -9.18
N TYR A 69 16.30 1.22 -8.04
CA TYR A 69 17.29 2.15 -7.53
C TYR A 69 18.60 1.46 -7.17
N TYR A 70 18.59 0.50 -6.25
CA TYR A 70 19.78 -0.18 -5.75
C TYR A 70 20.38 -1.19 -6.71
N VAL A 71 19.59 -1.94 -7.48
CA VAL A 71 20.11 -2.99 -8.35
C VAL A 71 20.33 -2.45 -9.75
N LEU A 72 19.26 -2.04 -10.45
CA LEU A 72 19.38 -1.64 -11.86
C LEU A 72 20.18 -0.36 -12.04
N GLY A 73 19.99 0.61 -11.13
CA GLY A 73 20.69 1.88 -11.16
C GLY A 73 22.16 1.77 -10.82
N ASN A 74 22.60 0.69 -10.14
CA ASN A 74 23.98 0.56 -9.67
C ASN A 74 24.76 -0.62 -10.29
N MET A 75 24.11 -1.55 -11.00
CA MET A 75 24.75 -2.76 -11.55
C MET A 75 25.90 -2.48 -12.53
N ALA A 76 25.95 -1.27 -13.10
CA ALA A 76 27.04 -0.86 -13.97
C ALA A 76 28.34 -0.53 -13.21
N GLN A 77 28.35 -0.49 -11.88
CA GLN A 77 29.54 -0.15 -11.09
C GLN A 77 30.48 -1.34 -10.89
N SER A 78 31.77 -1.06 -10.87
CA SER A 78 32.81 -2.05 -10.58
C SER A 78 32.73 -2.58 -9.16
N SER A 79 32.26 -1.76 -8.21
CA SER A 79 32.06 -2.15 -6.81
C SER A 79 30.72 -2.84 -6.55
N PHE A 80 29.85 -2.96 -7.57
CA PHE A 80 28.56 -3.60 -7.39
C PHE A 80 28.76 -5.09 -7.05
N PRO A 81 28.09 -5.62 -6.02
CA PRO A 81 28.26 -7.01 -5.63
C PRO A 81 27.71 -7.94 -6.72
N HIS A 82 28.57 -8.83 -7.24
CA HIS A 82 28.16 -9.87 -8.19
C HIS A 82 27.75 -11.18 -7.49
N GLY A 83 27.70 -11.15 -6.15
CA GLY A 83 27.23 -12.22 -5.28
C GLY A 83 27.06 -11.73 -3.85
N PRO A 84 26.51 -12.57 -2.94
CA PRO A 84 26.24 -12.18 -1.57
C PRO A 84 27.55 -11.83 -0.84
N GLN A 85 27.67 -10.59 -0.36
CA GLN A 85 28.77 -10.10 0.47
C GLN A 85 28.22 -9.32 1.66
N ASP A 86 28.95 -9.25 2.77
CA ASP A 86 28.52 -8.49 3.94
C ASP A 86 28.87 -6.99 3.82
N GLY A 87 28.07 -6.15 4.48
CA GLY A 87 28.29 -4.71 4.58
C GLY A 87 27.35 -3.87 3.71
N PRO A 88 27.34 -2.54 3.94
CA PRO A 88 26.59 -1.59 3.11
C PRO A 88 27.17 -1.58 1.70
N MET A 89 26.38 -1.19 0.70
CA MET A 89 26.83 -0.96 -0.67
C MET A 89 27.32 0.50 -0.81
N PRO A 90 28.64 0.78 -0.70
CA PRO A 90 29.17 2.08 -1.08
C PRO A 90 29.19 2.16 -2.61
N TRP A 91 28.73 3.30 -3.12
CA TRP A 91 28.99 3.64 -4.51
C TRP A 91 30.45 4.06 -4.62
N LYS A 92 31.25 3.32 -5.40
CA LYS A 92 32.67 3.61 -5.65
C LYS A 92 32.96 3.60 -7.16
N PRO A 93 33.38 4.73 -7.74
CA PRO A 93 33.81 4.81 -9.13
C PRO A 93 35.22 4.23 -9.22
N SER A 94 35.36 3.04 -9.83
CA SER A 94 36.64 2.33 -9.93
C SER A 94 37.26 1.93 -8.57
N SER A 95 38.38 1.20 -8.60
CA SER A 95 39.05 0.68 -7.40
C SER A 95 39.92 1.72 -6.65
N THR A 96 40.01 2.96 -7.13
CA THR A 96 40.76 4.05 -6.48
C THR A 96 39.88 4.81 -5.47
N SER A 97 40.52 5.45 -4.49
CA SER A 97 40.05 5.77 -3.13
C SER A 97 38.85 6.72 -2.91
N GLY A 98 37.90 6.84 -3.84
CA GLY A 98 36.67 7.64 -3.69
C GLY A 98 35.41 6.80 -3.45
N SER A 99 34.53 7.22 -2.55
CA SER A 99 33.16 6.70 -2.42
C SER A 99 32.21 7.87 -2.32
N TYR A 100 31.11 7.86 -3.07
CA TYR A 100 30.07 8.88 -2.91
C TYR A 100 29.19 8.63 -1.69
N GLY A 101 29.30 7.45 -1.06
CA GLY A 101 28.59 7.14 0.20
C GLY A 101 27.07 6.99 0.05
N VAL A 102 26.53 7.12 -1.16
CA VAL A 102 25.12 6.97 -1.52
C VAL A 102 24.98 6.17 -2.80
N PRO A 103 23.93 5.35 -2.97
CA PRO A 103 23.56 4.79 -4.26
C PRO A 103 23.27 5.92 -5.27
N ILE A 104 23.67 5.74 -6.52
CA ILE A 104 23.46 6.72 -7.60
C ILE A 104 23.07 5.96 -8.85
N VAL A 105 21.95 6.37 -9.46
CA VAL A 105 21.51 5.83 -10.75
C VAL A 105 22.50 6.24 -11.84
N CYS A 106 23.23 5.26 -12.35
CA CYS A 106 24.09 5.38 -13.51
C CYS A 106 23.95 4.12 -14.37
N MET A 107 23.37 4.28 -15.56
CA MET A 107 23.09 3.18 -16.47
C MET A 107 23.97 3.27 -17.70
N ILE A 108 24.50 2.13 -18.13
CA ILE A 108 25.24 1.98 -19.38
C ILE A 108 24.41 1.15 -20.36
N PHE A 109 24.40 1.55 -21.62
CA PHE A 109 23.69 0.84 -22.69
C PHE A 109 24.65 0.17 -23.68
N ASN A 110 25.95 0.44 -23.55
CA ASN A 110 27.01 -0.19 -24.34
C ASN A 110 27.95 -0.94 -23.40
N GLN A 111 28.30 -2.18 -23.74
CA GLN A 111 29.24 -2.99 -22.95
C GLN A 111 30.69 -2.48 -23.06
N GLY A 112 31.04 -1.77 -24.15
CA GLY A 112 32.40 -1.28 -24.38
C GLY A 112 32.76 -0.01 -23.61
N ASP A 113 31.77 0.80 -23.22
CA ASP A 113 31.98 2.13 -22.66
C ASP A 113 31.27 2.29 -21.32
N ASN A 114 32.02 2.20 -20.22
CA ASN A 114 31.48 2.37 -18.88
C ASN A 114 31.90 3.69 -18.23
N PHE A 115 31.14 4.74 -18.53
CA PHE A 115 31.33 6.07 -17.93
C PHE A 115 30.97 6.13 -16.44
N CYS A 116 30.24 5.15 -15.90
CA CYS A 116 29.93 5.10 -14.47
C CYS A 116 31.17 4.84 -13.61
N HIS A 117 32.29 4.41 -14.21
CA HIS A 117 33.56 4.19 -13.53
C HIS A 117 34.50 5.41 -13.55
N LEU A 118 34.19 6.44 -14.33
CA LEU A 118 35.10 7.56 -14.57
C LEU A 118 35.01 8.57 -13.43
N PHE A 119 35.83 8.41 -12.39
CA PHE A 119 35.85 9.36 -11.25
C PHE A 119 36.37 10.75 -11.64
N ASP A 120 37.53 10.79 -12.31
CA ASP A 120 38.20 12.05 -12.70
C ASP A 120 37.54 12.74 -13.91
N GLY A 121 36.46 12.12 -14.41
CA GLY A 121 35.77 12.50 -15.64
C GLY A 121 36.49 12.05 -16.90
N VAL A 122 35.90 12.34 -18.05
CA VAL A 122 36.57 12.13 -19.34
C VAL A 122 37.56 13.29 -19.56
N PRO A 123 38.87 13.00 -19.73
CA PRO A 123 39.87 14.04 -20.00
C PRO A 123 39.47 14.94 -21.16
N SER A 124 39.87 16.21 -21.11
CA SER A 124 39.70 17.12 -22.25
C SER A 124 40.60 16.69 -23.41
N ILE A 125 40.09 16.81 -24.63
CA ILE A 125 40.91 16.60 -25.82
C ILE A 125 41.89 17.78 -25.91
N ALA A 126 43.18 17.50 -25.81
CA ALA A 126 44.21 18.53 -25.87
C ALA A 126 44.23 19.16 -27.29
N THR A 127 43.73 20.38 -27.41
CA THR A 127 43.85 21.16 -28.65
C THR A 127 45.27 21.70 -28.77
N PRO A 128 46.01 21.40 -29.85
CA PRO A 128 47.36 21.95 -30.06
C PRO A 128 47.30 23.48 -30.12
N ALA A 129 48.39 24.15 -29.71
CA ALA A 129 48.47 25.61 -29.74
C ALA A 129 48.35 26.16 -31.17
N SER A 130 47.69 27.31 -31.34
CA SER A 130 47.50 27.93 -32.65
C SER A 130 48.83 28.45 -33.20
N THR A 131 49.26 27.91 -34.33
CA THR A 131 50.34 28.50 -35.14
C THR A 131 49.74 29.18 -36.37
N PRO A 132 49.83 30.51 -36.51
CA PRO A 132 49.11 31.27 -37.54
C PRO A 132 49.51 31.00 -39.00
N LEU A 133 50.55 30.20 -39.25
CA LEU A 133 51.07 29.90 -40.59
C LEU A 133 50.72 28.50 -41.11
N ASP A 134 50.01 27.69 -40.33
CA ASP A 134 49.72 26.30 -40.69
C ASP A 134 48.22 26.04 -40.80
N SER A 135 47.73 26.04 -42.05
CA SER A 135 46.35 25.69 -42.39
C SER A 135 45.94 24.28 -41.90
N ILE A 136 46.90 23.36 -41.76
CA ILE A 136 46.67 22.02 -41.24
C ILE A 136 46.40 22.09 -39.73
N ASN A 137 47.16 22.90 -38.98
CA ASN A 137 46.92 23.10 -37.55
C ASN A 137 45.57 23.77 -37.29
N GLN A 138 45.15 24.72 -38.13
CA GLN A 138 43.83 25.34 -38.01
C GLN A 138 42.69 24.33 -38.26
N ALA A 139 42.82 23.47 -39.29
CA ALA A 139 41.85 22.41 -39.57
C ALA A 139 41.80 21.36 -38.44
N LEU A 140 42.96 20.96 -37.91
CA LEU A 140 43.07 20.03 -36.79
C LEU A 140 42.42 20.58 -35.52
N GLN A 141 42.64 21.87 -35.22
CA GLN A 141 41.96 22.54 -34.10
C GLN A 141 40.45 22.55 -34.25
N GLY A 142 39.93 22.86 -35.44
CA GLY A 142 38.51 22.81 -35.74
C GLY A 142 37.91 21.42 -35.52
N ALA A 143 38.60 20.37 -35.98
CA ALA A 143 38.19 18.99 -35.76
C ALA A 143 38.23 18.61 -34.27
N MET A 144 39.29 18.96 -33.53
CA MET A 144 39.42 18.67 -32.09
C MET A 144 38.37 19.41 -31.25
N ALA A 145 38.07 20.67 -31.58
CA ALA A 145 37.00 21.43 -30.94
C ALA A 145 35.62 20.80 -31.21
N THR A 146 35.40 20.29 -32.43
CA THR A 146 34.18 19.57 -32.78
C THR A 146 34.07 18.25 -32.01
N PHE A 147 35.15 17.48 -31.87
CA PHE A 147 35.15 16.26 -31.06
C PHE A 147 34.91 16.54 -29.58
N GLU A 148 35.49 17.60 -29.03
CA GLU A 148 35.25 18.02 -27.65
C GLU A 148 33.79 18.44 -27.45
N GLN A 149 33.20 19.14 -28.41
CA GLN A 149 31.78 19.50 -28.38
C GLN A 149 30.88 18.26 -28.43
N ILE A 150 31.14 17.31 -29.33
CA ILE A 150 30.40 16.04 -29.42
C ILE A 150 30.53 15.25 -28.11
N LYS A 151 31.73 15.20 -27.53
CA LYS A 151 31.97 14.57 -26.23
C LYS A 151 31.11 15.20 -25.14
N ASN A 152 31.12 16.52 -25.04
CA ASN A 152 30.35 17.26 -24.02
C ASN A 152 28.85 17.05 -24.20
N GLN A 153 28.35 17.08 -25.45
CA GLN A 153 26.95 16.79 -25.77
C GLN A 153 26.55 15.36 -25.39
N ASN A 154 27.41 14.38 -25.65
CA ASN A 154 27.16 12.98 -25.27
C ASN A 154 27.14 12.80 -23.75
N CYS A 155 28.07 13.41 -23.02
CA CYS A 155 28.09 13.38 -21.57
C CYS A 155 26.82 14.00 -20.98
N GLU A 156 26.43 15.18 -21.46
CA GLU A 156 25.18 15.83 -21.04
C GLU A 156 23.96 14.95 -21.33
N LYS A 157 23.91 14.30 -22.51
CA LYS A 157 22.83 13.38 -22.89
C LYS A 157 22.74 12.17 -21.97
N ILE A 158 23.89 11.60 -21.58
CA ILE A 158 23.96 10.49 -20.62
C ILE A 158 23.46 10.93 -19.24
N GLY A 159 23.95 12.07 -18.74
CA GLY A 159 23.52 12.63 -17.45
C GLY A 159 22.01 12.87 -17.40
N LYS A 160 21.48 13.51 -18.44
CA LYS A 160 20.03 13.71 -18.62
C LYS A 160 19.25 12.39 -18.68
N THR A 161 19.80 11.35 -19.29
CA THR A 161 19.15 10.03 -19.37
C THR A 161 19.07 9.37 -18.00
N ASN A 162 20.14 9.38 -17.21
CA ASN A 162 20.14 8.86 -15.84
C ASN A 162 19.12 9.58 -14.95
N TYR A 163 19.11 10.91 -15.04
CA TYR A 163 18.14 11.75 -14.33
C TYR A 163 16.70 11.44 -14.74
N LEU A 164 16.43 11.33 -16.05
CA LEU A 164 15.11 11.04 -16.59
C LEU A 164 14.60 9.66 -16.17
N VAL A 165 15.46 8.65 -16.12
CA VAL A 165 15.09 7.30 -15.67
C VAL A 165 14.70 7.29 -14.21
N LEU A 166 15.48 7.96 -13.36
CA LEU A 166 15.13 8.10 -11.96
C LEU A 166 13.80 8.87 -11.79
N LEU A 167 13.59 9.92 -12.58
CA LEU A 167 12.31 10.63 -12.61
C LEU A 167 11.15 9.71 -13.01
N PHE A 168 11.30 8.80 -13.97
CA PHE A 168 10.22 7.85 -14.29
C PHE A 168 9.98 6.84 -13.18
N TRP A 169 11.03 6.33 -12.54
CA TRP A 169 10.87 5.43 -11.41
C TRP A 169 10.11 6.07 -10.24
N LEU A 170 10.27 7.39 -10.05
CA LEU A 170 9.57 8.14 -9.01
C LEU A 170 8.18 8.63 -9.45
N TYR A 171 8.06 9.22 -10.63
CA TYR A 171 6.95 10.09 -11.02
C TYR A 171 6.21 9.66 -12.29
N ASN A 172 6.50 8.50 -12.87
CA ASN A 172 5.81 8.10 -14.09
C ASN A 172 4.29 7.95 -13.87
N VAL A 173 3.51 8.66 -14.68
CA VAL A 173 2.03 8.66 -14.67
C VAL A 173 1.44 8.00 -15.92
N ASP A 174 2.28 7.71 -16.93
CA ASP A 174 1.90 6.97 -18.13
C ASP A 174 2.56 5.58 -18.10
N PRO A 175 1.87 4.53 -17.62
CA PRO A 175 2.47 3.20 -17.49
C PRO A 175 2.90 2.60 -18.85
N THR A 176 2.31 3.09 -19.94
CA THR A 176 2.57 2.61 -21.30
C THR A 176 3.61 3.44 -22.04
N TYR A 177 3.85 4.69 -21.63
CA TYR A 177 4.66 5.69 -22.32
C TYR A 177 4.17 6.11 -23.72
N GLU A 178 2.94 5.77 -24.11
CA GLU A 178 2.39 6.12 -25.42
C GLU A 178 2.31 7.63 -25.63
N LYS A 179 1.94 8.38 -24.59
CA LYS A 179 1.82 9.84 -24.69
C LYS A 179 3.15 10.53 -24.69
N LEU A 180 4.03 10.07 -23.81
CA LEU A 180 5.38 10.60 -23.79
C LEU A 180 6.06 10.36 -25.14
N ALA A 181 5.90 9.16 -25.73
CA ALA A 181 6.39 8.85 -27.07
C ALA A 181 5.84 9.81 -28.14
N ALA A 182 4.55 10.15 -28.06
CA ALA A 182 3.92 11.08 -29.01
C ALA A 182 4.41 12.53 -28.88
N SER A 183 4.81 12.94 -27.67
CA SER A 183 5.27 14.30 -27.37
C SER A 183 6.78 14.53 -27.58
N LEU A 184 7.56 13.47 -27.62
CA LEU A 184 9.02 13.56 -27.70
C LEU A 184 9.49 13.78 -29.14
N ALA A 185 10.48 14.65 -29.32
CA ALA A 185 11.19 14.79 -30.59
C ALA A 185 11.86 13.46 -30.99
N SER A 186 12.02 13.23 -32.29
CA SER A 186 12.59 11.98 -32.85
C SER A 186 13.93 11.58 -32.21
N GLU A 187 14.75 12.54 -31.77
CA GLU A 187 16.02 12.29 -31.10
C GLU A 187 15.88 11.54 -29.75
N HIS A 188 14.75 11.72 -29.05
CA HIS A 188 14.49 11.11 -27.75
C HIS A 188 13.74 9.76 -27.86
N ALA A 189 13.25 9.41 -29.05
CA ALA A 189 12.53 8.15 -29.27
C ALA A 189 13.40 6.91 -28.98
N ASN A 190 14.69 6.97 -29.35
CA ASN A 190 15.64 5.88 -29.08
C ASN A 190 15.95 5.73 -27.58
N ILE A 191 16.02 6.85 -26.85
CA ILE A 191 16.18 6.79 -25.39
C ILE A 191 14.93 6.18 -24.78
N LEU A 192 13.75 6.63 -25.21
CA LEU A 192 12.49 6.11 -24.70
C LEU A 192 12.34 4.61 -24.95
N SER A 193 12.73 4.08 -26.11
CA SER A 193 12.63 2.64 -26.38
C SER A 193 13.44 1.80 -25.41
N VAL A 194 14.60 2.29 -24.98
CA VAL A 194 15.44 1.60 -24.00
C VAL A 194 14.87 1.76 -22.58
N VAL A 195 14.46 2.97 -22.23
CA VAL A 195 13.94 3.30 -20.90
C VAL A 195 12.59 2.63 -20.64
N ARG A 196 11.75 2.45 -21.67
CA ARG A 196 10.42 1.81 -21.57
C ARG A 196 10.51 0.41 -20.96
N GLY A 197 11.54 -0.35 -21.31
CA GLY A 197 11.77 -1.68 -20.74
C GLY A 197 12.13 -1.67 -19.26
N LEU A 198 12.86 -0.64 -18.81
CA LEU A 198 13.39 -0.53 -17.44
C LEU A 198 12.43 0.16 -16.47
N ALA A 199 11.60 1.07 -16.98
CA ALA A 199 10.76 1.94 -16.16
C ALA A 199 9.25 1.63 -16.24
N HIS A 200 8.83 0.63 -17.04
CA HIS A 200 7.43 0.17 -17.20
C HIS A 200 6.55 0.28 -15.94
N GLY A 201 5.30 0.74 -16.13
CA GLY A 201 4.31 0.86 -15.07
C GLY A 201 4.35 2.23 -14.39
N LEU A 202 3.47 2.44 -13.43
CA LEU A 202 3.46 3.69 -12.67
C LEU A 202 4.75 3.84 -11.86
N GLY A 203 5.17 5.10 -11.72
CA GLY A 203 6.20 5.52 -10.80
C GLY A 203 5.74 5.32 -9.35
N PHE A 204 6.72 5.29 -8.46
CA PHE A 204 6.53 5.08 -7.04
C PHE A 204 5.47 6.01 -6.43
N LEU A 205 5.61 7.34 -6.58
CA LEU A 205 4.68 8.28 -5.93
C LEU A 205 3.25 8.21 -6.48
N PRO A 206 3.02 8.24 -7.81
CA PRO A 206 1.68 8.03 -8.38
C PRO A 206 0.99 6.77 -7.86
N ARG A 207 1.73 5.66 -7.77
CA ARG A 207 1.19 4.37 -7.33
C ARG A 207 0.85 4.35 -5.85
N GLU A 208 1.76 4.81 -4.98
CA GLU A 208 1.52 4.95 -3.54
C GLU A 208 0.30 5.83 -3.25
N LEU A 209 0.18 6.96 -3.96
CA LEU A 209 -0.93 7.88 -3.81
C LEU A 209 -2.28 7.21 -4.12
N ILE A 210 -2.37 6.46 -5.22
CA ILE A 210 -3.60 5.75 -5.60
C ILE A 210 -3.95 4.66 -4.59
N LEU A 211 -2.97 3.86 -4.15
CA LEU A 211 -3.19 2.83 -3.13
C LEU A 211 -3.66 3.47 -1.82
N ARG A 212 -3.07 4.59 -1.41
CA ARG A 212 -3.47 5.32 -0.20
C ARG A 212 -4.89 5.87 -0.28
N LEU A 213 -5.30 6.37 -1.45
CA LEU A 213 -6.68 6.84 -1.70
C LEU A 213 -7.67 5.68 -1.61
N ARG A 214 -7.37 4.52 -2.20
CA ARG A 214 -8.19 3.30 -2.06
C ARG A 214 -8.34 2.89 -0.60
N ILE A 215 -7.24 2.89 0.17
CA ILE A 215 -7.27 2.61 1.62
C ILE A 215 -8.14 3.64 2.37
N ARG A 216 -8.05 4.93 2.03
CA ARG A 216 -8.89 5.99 2.65
C ARG A 216 -10.37 5.75 2.39
N THR A 217 -10.72 5.34 1.18
CA THR A 217 -12.09 5.01 0.80
C THR A 217 -12.60 3.77 1.55
N LEU A 218 -11.80 2.71 1.66
CA LEU A 218 -12.18 1.55 2.48
C LEU A 218 -12.30 1.90 3.97
N GLN A 219 -11.43 2.76 4.50
CA GLN A 219 -11.51 3.25 5.87
C GLN A 219 -12.82 4.02 6.11
N SER A 220 -13.27 4.84 5.15
CA SER A 220 -14.54 5.58 5.28
C SER A 220 -15.76 4.65 5.27
N TYR A 221 -15.70 3.49 4.62
CA TYR A 221 -16.73 2.47 4.69
C TYR A 221 -16.77 1.73 6.03
N VAL A 222 -15.60 1.40 6.60
CA VAL A 222 -15.55 0.85 7.95
C VAL A 222 -16.14 1.85 8.96
N ASN A 223 -15.86 3.13 8.77
CA ASN A 223 -16.35 4.25 9.57
C ASN A 223 -17.71 4.80 9.10
N ALA A 224 -18.48 4.06 8.31
CA ALA A 224 -19.82 4.48 7.93
C ALA A 224 -20.68 4.74 9.17
N ALA A 225 -21.37 5.89 9.18
CA ALA A 225 -22.19 6.36 10.29
C ALA A 225 -23.22 5.30 10.72
N PRO A 226 -23.53 5.20 12.03
CA PRO A 226 -24.54 4.28 12.52
C PRO A 226 -25.93 4.62 11.96
N VAL A 227 -26.71 3.59 11.66
CA VAL A 227 -28.11 3.71 11.25
C VAL A 227 -29.02 3.29 12.40
N ASN A 228 -29.93 4.17 12.77
CA ASN A 228 -30.93 3.96 13.82
C ASN A 228 -32.31 3.66 13.24
N ALA A 229 -33.10 2.90 14.00
CA ALA A 229 -34.45 2.45 13.67
C ALA A 229 -34.52 1.87 12.25
N LEU A 230 -33.54 1.03 11.90
CA LEU A 230 -33.47 0.39 10.60
C LEU A 230 -34.55 -0.68 10.50
N ASP A 231 -35.46 -0.48 9.55
CA ASP A 231 -36.49 -1.44 9.15
C ASP A 231 -36.17 -1.99 7.76
N LYS A 232 -37.02 -2.90 7.27
CA LYS A 232 -36.86 -3.52 5.95
C LYS A 232 -36.88 -2.50 4.81
N GLY A 233 -37.78 -1.51 4.86
CA GLY A 233 -37.89 -0.49 3.82
C GLY A 233 -36.63 0.36 3.72
N LYS A 234 -36.04 0.74 4.87
CA LYS A 234 -34.76 1.44 4.92
C LYS A 234 -33.60 0.56 4.44
N ALA A 235 -33.57 -0.73 4.82
CA ALA A 235 -32.54 -1.65 4.33
C ALA A 235 -32.60 -1.81 2.80
N ASP A 236 -33.80 -1.93 2.23
CA ASP A 236 -34.02 -1.99 0.79
C ASP A 236 -33.58 -0.68 0.12
N ALA A 237 -33.91 0.48 0.70
CA ALA A 237 -33.47 1.79 0.22
C ALA A 237 -31.93 1.91 0.19
N LEU A 238 -31.25 1.49 1.28
CA LEU A 238 -29.79 1.48 1.35
C LEU A 238 -29.17 0.55 0.29
N SER A 239 -29.78 -0.61 0.04
CA SER A 239 -29.31 -1.56 -0.97
C SER A 239 -29.45 -1.05 -2.41
N SER A 240 -30.43 -0.18 -2.66
CA SER A 240 -30.69 0.44 -3.96
C SER A 240 -29.97 1.79 -4.16
N GLY A 241 -29.24 2.26 -3.15
CA GLY A 241 -28.57 3.55 -3.15
C GLY A 241 -27.42 3.65 -4.16
N ALA A 242 -26.84 4.85 -4.30
CA ALA A 242 -25.73 5.09 -5.21
C ALA A 242 -24.44 4.35 -4.81
N ASP A 243 -24.25 4.10 -3.52
CA ASP A 243 -23.12 3.34 -2.95
C ASP A 243 -23.61 2.34 -1.90
N PRO A 244 -24.17 1.19 -2.32
CA PRO A 244 -24.68 0.19 -1.39
C PRO A 244 -23.56 -0.46 -0.56
N MET A 245 -22.33 -0.45 -1.08
CA MET A 245 -21.16 -1.03 -0.42
C MET A 245 -20.78 -0.27 0.86
N LYS A 246 -21.01 1.05 0.90
CA LYS A 246 -20.86 1.84 2.13
C LYS A 246 -21.76 1.34 3.27
N HIS A 247 -22.92 0.78 2.94
CA HIS A 247 -23.94 0.32 3.88
C HIS A 247 -24.05 -1.21 3.97
N GLU A 248 -23.15 -1.95 3.32
CA GLU A 248 -23.22 -3.40 3.25
C GLU A 248 -23.19 -4.05 4.64
N ARG A 249 -22.40 -3.49 5.58
CA ARG A 249 -22.36 -3.91 6.99
C ARG A 249 -23.75 -3.89 7.61
N THR A 250 -24.41 -2.75 7.51
CA THR A 250 -25.72 -2.47 8.10
C THR A 250 -26.81 -3.32 7.44
N ILE A 251 -26.79 -3.42 6.10
CA ILE A 251 -27.74 -4.22 5.31
C ILE A 251 -27.61 -5.71 5.67
N ASN A 252 -26.40 -6.26 5.64
CA ASN A 252 -26.17 -7.68 5.93
C ASN A 252 -26.53 -8.01 7.37
N ALA A 253 -26.18 -7.17 8.34
CA ALA A 253 -26.57 -7.36 9.74
C ALA A 253 -28.10 -7.44 9.88
N PHE A 254 -28.82 -6.48 9.31
CA PHE A 254 -30.28 -6.46 9.41
C PHE A 254 -30.94 -7.64 8.71
N LEU A 255 -30.56 -7.93 7.47
CA LEU A 255 -31.14 -9.04 6.71
C LEU A 255 -30.84 -10.39 7.37
N SER A 256 -29.67 -10.55 7.99
CA SER A 256 -29.37 -11.73 8.80
C SER A 256 -30.33 -11.88 9.98
N ALA A 257 -30.57 -10.82 10.78
CA ALA A 257 -31.56 -10.88 11.87
C ALA A 257 -32.98 -11.11 11.35
N TYR A 258 -33.41 -10.33 10.36
CA TYR A 258 -34.76 -10.33 9.81
C TYR A 258 -35.15 -11.72 9.28
N ASN A 259 -34.26 -12.37 8.53
CA ASN A 259 -34.51 -13.70 7.96
C ASN A 259 -34.52 -14.81 9.03
N THR A 260 -33.84 -14.62 10.17
CA THR A 260 -33.83 -15.56 11.29
C THR A 260 -35.09 -15.47 12.15
N LEU A 261 -35.68 -14.29 12.29
CA LEU A 261 -36.85 -14.08 13.17
C LEU A 261 -38.13 -14.75 12.68
N GLY A 262 -38.24 -15.04 11.36
CA GLY A 262 -39.37 -15.75 10.75
C GLY A 262 -40.71 -14.99 10.80
N ASN A 263 -41.60 -15.22 9.83
CA ASN A 263 -42.87 -14.49 9.73
C ASN A 263 -43.93 -14.86 10.79
N HIS A 264 -43.68 -15.87 11.63
CA HIS A 264 -44.69 -16.44 12.53
C HIS A 264 -44.56 -15.98 13.99
N THR A 265 -43.42 -15.42 14.40
CA THR A 265 -43.18 -15.02 15.80
C THR A 265 -43.28 -13.50 16.00
N PHE A 266 -42.90 -12.73 14.98
CA PHE A 266 -42.88 -11.27 15.01
C PHE A 266 -43.61 -10.71 13.79
N ALA A 267 -44.26 -9.56 13.94
CA ALA A 267 -44.83 -8.85 12.78
C ALA A 267 -43.68 -8.23 11.97
N SER A 268 -43.68 -8.39 10.64
CA SER A 268 -42.57 -7.96 9.78
C SER A 268 -42.30 -6.44 9.83
N ASP A 269 -43.32 -5.65 10.13
CA ASP A 269 -43.29 -4.20 10.31
C ASP A 269 -42.88 -3.76 11.73
N SER A 270 -42.65 -4.72 12.63
CA SER A 270 -42.30 -4.47 14.02
C SER A 270 -40.83 -4.70 14.36
N ILE A 271 -40.01 -5.11 13.38
CA ILE A 271 -38.59 -5.42 13.56
C ILE A 271 -37.75 -4.20 13.23
N TYR A 272 -36.98 -3.72 14.20
CA TYR A 272 -36.09 -2.57 14.06
C TYR A 272 -34.69 -2.90 14.59
N MET A 273 -33.66 -2.39 13.93
CA MET A 273 -32.27 -2.49 14.39
C MET A 273 -31.64 -1.11 14.58
N ASP A 274 -30.94 -0.92 15.69
CA ASP A 274 -30.09 0.24 15.93
C ASP A 274 -28.62 -0.20 15.95
N GLU A 275 -27.76 0.49 15.22
CA GLU A 275 -26.31 0.33 15.33
C GLU A 275 -25.77 1.13 16.52
N LEU A 276 -25.13 0.46 17.48
CA LEU A 276 -24.56 1.06 18.69
C LEU A 276 -23.07 1.32 18.51
N LEU A 277 -22.72 2.27 17.65
CA LEU A 277 -21.34 2.53 17.24
C LEU A 277 -20.84 3.86 17.81
N PRO A 278 -19.52 4.01 18.03
CA PRO A 278 -18.94 5.26 18.54
C PRO A 278 -19.10 6.37 17.50
N GLU A 279 -19.57 7.55 17.90
CA GLU A 279 -19.64 8.71 17.02
C GLU A 279 -18.26 9.35 16.83
N GLY A 280 -18.00 9.88 15.63
CA GLY A 280 -16.80 10.60 15.26
C GLY A 280 -17.11 11.66 14.20
N GLU A 281 -16.12 12.50 13.91
CA GLU A 281 -16.26 13.68 13.02
C GLU A 281 -16.86 13.35 11.65
N PHE A 282 -16.57 12.16 11.10
CA PHE A 282 -16.96 11.74 9.75
C PHE A 282 -17.85 10.48 9.74
N GLY A 283 -18.50 10.15 10.84
CA GLY A 283 -19.32 8.93 10.97
C GLY A 283 -18.93 8.13 12.21
N ALA A 284 -18.77 6.81 12.07
CA ALA A 284 -18.38 5.97 13.18
C ALA A 284 -16.85 6.01 13.42
N ASN A 285 -16.38 6.13 14.66
CA ASN A 285 -14.95 6.07 14.99
C ASN A 285 -14.48 4.64 15.25
N LEU A 286 -14.46 3.80 14.21
CA LEU A 286 -14.17 2.35 14.32
C LEU A 286 -12.78 1.96 13.83
N LEU A 287 -12.21 2.76 12.92
CA LEU A 287 -10.89 2.54 12.36
C LEU A 287 -10.19 3.88 12.11
N LYS A 288 -9.07 4.06 12.80
CA LYS A 288 -8.14 5.16 12.54
C LYS A 288 -6.83 4.60 12.03
N LEU A 289 -6.43 5.05 10.85
CA LEU A 289 -5.17 4.66 10.21
C LEU A 289 -4.19 5.83 10.28
N LYS A 290 -2.95 5.53 10.65
CA LYS A 290 -1.82 6.47 10.64
C LYS A 290 -0.87 6.07 9.52
N ASP A 291 -0.31 7.06 8.85
CA ASP A 291 0.60 6.84 7.72
C ASP A 291 2.03 6.58 8.19
N ASN A 292 2.68 5.59 7.60
CA ASN A 292 4.13 5.40 7.69
C ASN A 292 4.77 6.25 6.59
N LYS A 293 5.31 7.41 6.96
CA LYS A 293 5.87 8.39 6.01
C LYS A 293 7.38 8.32 5.92
N VAL A 294 7.92 8.50 4.72
CA VAL A 294 9.37 8.59 4.44
C VAL A 294 9.70 9.82 3.61
N SER A 295 10.84 10.43 3.87
CA SER A 295 11.36 11.56 3.11
C SER A 295 12.85 11.31 2.83
N PHE A 296 13.15 10.88 1.61
CA PHE A 296 14.51 10.53 1.20
C PHE A 296 14.91 11.27 -0.08
N ASP A 297 16.21 11.31 -0.31
CA ASP A 297 16.83 11.74 -1.56
C ASP A 297 17.19 10.51 -2.39
N ALA A 298 16.91 10.58 -3.68
CA ALA A 298 17.41 9.63 -4.65
C ALA A 298 18.41 10.34 -5.57
N PHE A 299 19.56 9.72 -5.85
CA PHE A 299 20.63 10.35 -6.61
C PHE A 299 20.71 9.78 -8.02
N SER A 300 20.99 10.65 -8.98
CA SER A 300 21.32 10.28 -10.35
C SER A 300 22.67 10.87 -10.73
N MET A 301 23.38 10.20 -11.64
CA MET A 301 24.67 10.68 -12.12
C MET A 301 24.46 11.72 -13.22
N ASP A 302 24.83 12.97 -12.93
CA ASP A 302 24.97 14.02 -13.94
C ASP A 302 26.42 14.06 -14.43
N LEU A 303 26.60 14.25 -15.74
CA LEU A 303 27.90 14.38 -16.39
C LEU A 303 28.04 15.74 -17.08
N SER A 304 27.27 16.74 -16.61
CA SER A 304 27.28 18.08 -17.17
C SER A 304 28.66 18.73 -17.09
N THR A 305 29.04 19.40 -18.17
CA THR A 305 30.22 20.24 -18.19
C THR A 305 29.92 21.52 -17.43
N GLY A 306 30.41 21.63 -16.19
CA GLY A 306 30.50 22.95 -15.55
C GLY A 306 31.32 23.92 -16.38
N ALA A 307 31.55 25.14 -15.89
CA ALA A 307 32.41 26.14 -16.56
C ALA A 307 33.90 25.72 -16.71
N GLY A 308 34.25 24.46 -16.45
CA GLY A 308 35.56 23.85 -16.64
C GLY A 308 35.50 22.68 -17.62
N THR A 309 36.59 22.47 -18.34
CA THR A 309 36.75 21.42 -19.36
C THR A 309 36.72 20.02 -18.75
N GLY A 310 35.76 19.18 -19.16
CA GLY A 310 35.73 17.73 -18.83
C GLY A 310 34.37 17.22 -18.35
N CYS A 311 34.03 16.00 -18.76
CA CYS A 311 32.79 15.33 -18.33
C CYS A 311 32.96 14.77 -16.91
N LYS A 312 32.82 15.61 -15.89
CA LYS A 312 33.01 15.18 -14.50
C LYS A 312 31.70 14.64 -13.90
N PRO A 313 31.71 13.43 -13.31
CA PRO A 313 30.55 12.89 -12.61
C PRO A 313 30.16 13.73 -11.40
N LYS A 314 28.91 14.14 -11.34
CA LYS A 314 28.31 14.85 -10.22
C LYS A 314 27.02 14.15 -9.81
N PRO A 315 26.88 13.71 -8.54
CA PRO A 315 25.61 13.22 -8.04
C PRO A 315 24.62 14.39 -7.96
N THR A 316 23.47 14.22 -8.63
CA THR A 316 22.37 15.17 -8.59
C THR A 316 21.21 14.54 -7.82
N PRO A 317 20.84 15.10 -6.65
CA PRO A 317 19.73 14.60 -5.85
C PRO A 317 18.38 14.95 -6.49
N ILE A 318 17.44 14.03 -6.33
CA ILE A 318 16.00 14.24 -6.46
C ILE A 318 15.42 14.06 -5.08
N THR A 319 15.14 15.18 -4.43
CA THR A 319 14.59 15.22 -3.08
C THR A 319 13.08 15.02 -3.13
N LEU A 320 12.59 14.02 -2.39
CA LEU A 320 11.17 13.84 -2.16
C LEU A 320 10.61 14.95 -1.25
N PRO A 321 9.29 15.17 -1.27
CA PRO A 321 8.69 16.19 -0.41
C PRO A 321 9.00 15.99 1.06
N ARG A 322 9.31 17.09 1.75
CA ARG A 322 9.60 17.09 3.20
C ARG A 322 8.40 16.65 4.05
N SER A 323 7.18 16.75 3.53
CA SER A 323 5.96 16.24 4.17
C SER A 323 5.95 14.71 4.27
N GLY A 324 6.84 14.04 3.52
CA GLY A 324 6.99 12.60 3.45
C GLY A 324 5.95 11.94 2.56
N VAL A 325 6.37 10.89 1.85
CA VAL A 325 5.52 10.00 1.08
C VAL A 325 5.02 8.88 2.00
N SER A 326 3.72 8.63 2.00
CA SER A 326 3.15 7.49 2.73
C SER A 326 3.48 6.20 1.98
N ILE A 327 4.21 5.28 2.62
CA ILE A 327 4.60 3.96 2.06
C ILE A 327 3.84 2.80 2.70
N GLY A 328 2.84 3.15 3.49
CA GLY A 328 1.96 2.23 4.18
C GLY A 328 1.21 2.94 5.29
N VAL A 329 0.37 2.18 5.96
CA VAL A 329 -0.46 2.59 7.08
C VAL A 329 -0.38 1.57 8.21
N TYR A 330 -0.66 2.01 9.42
CA TYR A 330 -0.88 1.14 10.56
C TYR A 330 -2.15 1.56 11.30
N LYS A 331 -2.75 0.62 12.02
CA LYS A 331 -3.93 0.88 12.84
C LYS A 331 -3.53 1.63 14.10
N ASP A 332 -4.25 2.71 14.42
CA ASP A 332 -4.11 3.40 15.69
C ASP A 332 -4.60 2.47 16.83
N PRO A 333 -3.71 2.04 17.74
CA PRO A 333 -4.08 1.13 18.84
C PRO A 333 -5.18 1.70 19.75
N THR A 334 -5.29 3.03 19.84
CA THR A 334 -6.28 3.75 20.66
C THR A 334 -7.73 3.65 20.15
N VAL A 335 -7.98 3.00 19.02
CA VAL A 335 -9.32 2.82 18.44
C VAL A 335 -9.66 1.34 18.31
N LEU A 336 -10.65 0.89 19.09
CA LEU A 336 -11.17 -0.47 19.02
C LEU A 336 -12.15 -0.60 17.84
N THR A 337 -11.98 -1.62 17.02
CA THR A 337 -12.93 -1.92 15.94
C THR A 337 -13.89 -2.98 16.46
N TYR A 338 -15.18 -2.68 16.50
CA TYR A 338 -16.25 -3.61 16.87
C TYR A 338 -17.52 -3.29 16.09
N TYR A 339 -18.50 -4.18 16.20
CA TYR A 339 -19.84 -3.98 15.69
C TYR A 339 -20.84 -4.38 16.77
N ALA A 340 -21.63 -3.43 17.24
CA ALA A 340 -22.64 -3.63 18.27
C ALA A 340 -24.00 -3.17 17.75
N ILE A 341 -25.04 -3.91 18.11
CA ILE A 341 -26.41 -3.62 17.70
C ILE A 341 -27.39 -3.78 18.86
N ARG A 342 -28.52 -3.11 18.72
CA ARG A 342 -29.75 -3.37 19.46
C ARG A 342 -30.84 -3.77 18.48
N LEU A 343 -31.42 -4.94 18.69
CA LEU A 343 -32.54 -5.45 17.90
C LEU A 343 -33.83 -5.32 18.71
N LYS A 344 -34.85 -4.68 18.14
CA LYS A 344 -36.17 -4.49 18.74
C LYS A 344 -37.22 -5.22 17.90
N ALA A 345 -38.15 -5.92 18.55
CA ALA A 345 -39.27 -6.56 17.88
C ALA A 345 -40.51 -6.61 18.78
N LYS A 346 -41.71 -6.46 18.20
CA LYS A 346 -42.96 -6.64 18.97
C LYS A 346 -43.44 -8.08 18.87
N ALA A 347 -43.49 -8.76 20.00
CA ALA A 347 -43.98 -10.14 20.08
C ALA A 347 -45.51 -10.16 20.24
N LYS A 348 -46.19 -10.97 19.42
CA LYS A 348 -47.62 -11.25 19.55
C LYS A 348 -47.81 -12.40 20.54
N VAL A 349 -48.34 -12.08 21.71
CA VAL A 349 -48.62 -13.07 22.76
C VAL A 349 -50.13 -13.35 22.80
N LEU A 350 -50.51 -14.60 22.52
CA LEU A 350 -51.88 -15.00 22.19
C LEU A 350 -52.93 -14.63 23.25
N PHE A 351 -52.56 -14.66 24.53
CA PHE A 351 -53.48 -14.38 25.65
C PHE A 351 -52.99 -13.23 26.54
N SER A 352 -52.14 -12.32 26.05
CA SER A 352 -51.66 -11.20 26.86
C SER A 352 -52.74 -10.12 26.99
N PRO A 353 -53.15 -9.72 28.20
CA PRO A 353 -54.06 -8.58 28.38
C PRO A 353 -53.37 -7.23 28.12
N PHE A 354 -52.04 -7.22 28.01
CA PHE A 354 -51.22 -6.01 27.87
C PHE A 354 -50.93 -5.63 26.41
N GLY A 355 -51.47 -6.39 25.44
CA GLY A 355 -51.20 -6.18 24.01
C GLY A 355 -49.83 -6.71 23.57
N GLU A 356 -49.31 -6.13 22.48
CA GLU A 356 -48.00 -6.46 21.94
C GLU A 356 -46.89 -5.97 22.88
N MET A 357 -45.95 -6.84 23.22
CA MET A 357 -44.81 -6.50 24.05
C MET A 357 -43.58 -6.27 23.19
N GLU A 358 -42.90 -5.13 23.39
CA GLU A 358 -41.62 -4.86 22.75
C GLU A 358 -40.50 -5.63 23.47
N LEU A 359 -39.78 -6.44 22.71
CA LEU A 359 -38.59 -7.15 23.15
C LEU A 359 -37.37 -6.47 22.57
N LYS A 360 -36.32 -6.33 23.39
CA LYS A 360 -35.00 -5.83 22.99
C LYS A 360 -33.96 -6.93 23.15
N ALA A 361 -33.04 -7.05 22.22
CA ALA A 361 -31.85 -7.89 22.32
C ALA A 361 -30.62 -7.08 21.96
N TYR A 362 -29.51 -7.37 22.62
CA TYR A 362 -28.24 -6.68 22.45
C TYR A 362 -27.20 -7.70 22.04
N SER A 363 -26.38 -7.37 21.07
CA SER A 363 -25.23 -8.20 20.71
C SER A 363 -24.10 -7.36 20.17
N ALA A 364 -22.87 -7.79 20.46
CA ALA A 364 -21.67 -7.16 19.97
C ALA A 364 -20.66 -8.23 19.53
N ALA A 365 -19.99 -7.93 18.42
CA ALA A 365 -18.97 -8.78 17.85
C ALA A 365 -17.77 -7.93 17.42
N GLN A 366 -16.58 -8.45 17.66
CA GLN A 366 -15.35 -7.84 17.22
C GLN A 366 -14.87 -8.55 15.95
N PRO A 367 -14.63 -7.81 14.84
CA PRO A 367 -13.93 -8.36 13.70
C PRO A 367 -12.48 -8.62 14.10
N PHE A 368 -12.09 -9.89 14.01
CA PHE A 368 -10.68 -10.23 13.93
C PHE A 368 -10.36 -10.14 12.43
N GLY A 369 -9.62 -9.10 12.12
CA GLY A 369 -9.16 -8.70 10.80
C GLY A 369 -7.65 -8.71 10.78
N SER A 370 -7.08 -9.15 9.68
CA SER A 370 -5.66 -9.11 9.33
C SER A 370 -4.83 -7.99 9.97
N ARG A 371 -3.58 -8.29 10.34
CA ARG A 371 -2.56 -7.28 10.66
C ARG A 371 -2.49 -6.27 9.50
N ILE A 372 -3.01 -5.06 9.70
CA ILE A 372 -3.03 -4.03 8.65
C ILE A 372 -1.59 -3.72 8.24
N GLY A 373 -0.73 -3.47 9.23
CA GLY A 373 0.69 -3.23 9.07
C GLY A 373 1.29 -2.80 10.39
N PRO A 374 2.63 -2.84 10.51
CA PRO A 374 3.33 -2.35 11.69
C PRO A 374 3.40 -0.83 11.70
N MET A 375 3.51 -0.26 12.90
CA MET A 375 4.07 1.08 13.05
C MET A 375 5.56 1.01 12.74
N LEU A 376 6.01 1.77 11.74
CA LEU A 376 7.41 1.78 11.33
C LEU A 376 8.09 3.06 11.79
N ASP A 377 9.26 2.91 12.39
CA ASP A 377 10.13 4.04 12.64
C ASP A 377 10.66 4.53 11.27
N PRO A 378 10.52 5.82 10.93
CA PRO A 378 11.14 6.39 9.74
C PRO A 378 12.64 6.06 9.58
N ASN A 379 13.36 5.87 10.69
CA ASN A 379 14.78 5.48 10.69
C ASN A 379 15.02 4.01 10.32
N GLN A 380 13.99 3.15 10.30
CA GLN A 380 14.08 1.80 9.73
C GLN A 380 13.89 1.79 8.22
N LEU A 381 13.36 2.88 7.66
CA LEU A 381 13.00 3.01 6.25
C LEU A 381 13.97 3.89 5.47
N MET A 382 14.91 4.49 6.17
CA MET A 382 15.88 5.44 5.62
C MET A 382 17.19 5.33 6.38
N ARG A 383 18.30 5.62 5.71
CA ARG A 383 19.62 5.73 6.32
C ARG A 383 20.22 7.09 6.02
N ASP A 384 21.01 7.64 6.93
CA ASP A 384 21.79 8.84 6.62
C ASP A 384 22.81 8.53 5.52
N ALA A 385 22.96 9.45 4.56
CA ALA A 385 24.08 9.39 3.62
C ALA A 385 25.40 9.38 4.41
N TYR A 386 26.39 8.62 3.97
CA TYR A 386 27.69 8.61 4.67
C TYR A 386 28.33 10.01 4.56
N PRO A 387 28.59 10.71 5.68
CA PRO A 387 28.97 12.13 5.66
C PRO A 387 30.41 12.39 5.21
N THR A 388 31.21 11.36 4.91
CA THR A 388 32.65 11.52 4.75
C THR A 388 33.22 10.63 3.67
N LEU A 389 33.45 11.23 2.51
CA LEU A 389 34.66 11.04 1.71
C LEU A 389 34.84 12.28 0.84
N ALA A 390 36.00 12.94 0.96
CA ALA A 390 36.38 14.06 0.12
C ALA A 390 36.48 13.55 -1.33
N ILE A 391 35.40 13.72 -2.09
CA ILE A 391 35.33 13.41 -3.53
C ILE A 391 36.35 14.26 -4.30
N ASP A 392 36.71 15.40 -3.74
CA ASP A 392 37.80 16.28 -4.10
C ASP A 392 37.96 17.23 -2.89
N PRO A 393 39.16 17.55 -2.38
CA PRO A 393 39.30 18.59 -1.34
C PRO A 393 38.67 19.94 -1.73
N THR A 394 38.37 20.16 -3.01
CA THR A 394 37.72 21.36 -3.54
C THR A 394 36.20 21.24 -3.74
N VAL A 395 35.63 20.03 -3.70
CA VAL A 395 34.18 19.79 -3.94
C VAL A 395 33.57 19.03 -2.78
N HIS A 396 33.14 19.78 -1.76
CA HIS A 396 32.29 19.24 -0.70
C HIS A 396 30.84 19.19 -1.17
N VAL A 397 30.39 18.02 -1.63
CA VAL A 397 28.96 17.75 -1.76
C VAL A 397 28.42 17.46 -0.36
N THR A 398 27.81 18.44 0.29
CA THR A 398 27.07 18.19 1.53
C THR A 398 25.80 17.40 1.19
N LEU A 399 25.88 16.08 1.34
CA LEU A 399 24.73 15.19 1.25
C LEU A 399 23.90 15.39 2.53
N ALA A 400 22.98 16.34 2.50
CA ALA A 400 22.09 16.62 3.63
C ALA A 400 20.93 15.62 3.77
N GLY A 401 20.73 14.77 2.75
CA GLY A 401 19.59 13.86 2.67
C GLY A 401 19.80 12.48 3.25
N LYS A 402 18.66 11.86 3.62
CA LYS A 402 18.59 10.42 3.90
C LYS A 402 18.37 9.65 2.60
N ILE A 403 18.86 8.42 2.52
CA ILE A 403 18.63 7.50 1.40
C ILE A 403 17.56 6.45 1.77
N PRO A 404 16.78 5.95 0.81
CA PRO A 404 15.71 4.98 1.06
C PRO A 404 16.30 3.63 1.47
N ASN A 405 15.77 2.97 2.50
CA ASN A 405 16.19 1.62 2.89
C ASN A 405 14.99 0.80 3.38
N LEU A 406 15.21 -0.50 3.59
CA LEU A 406 14.16 -1.40 4.02
C LEU A 406 14.77 -2.64 4.70
N PRO A 407 14.21 -3.09 5.85
CA PRO A 407 14.65 -4.34 6.48
C PRO A 407 14.22 -5.56 5.66
N VAL A 408 15.09 -6.57 5.67
CA VAL A 408 14.87 -7.90 5.07
C VAL A 408 14.74 -8.96 6.16
N PHE A 409 15.51 -8.82 7.24
CA PHE A 409 15.52 -9.69 8.41
C PHE A 409 15.10 -8.95 9.68
N GLU A 410 14.65 -9.66 10.72
CA GLU A 410 14.30 -9.07 12.03
C GLU A 410 15.50 -8.42 12.74
N SER A 411 16.72 -8.89 12.45
CA SER A 411 17.96 -8.31 12.98
C SER A 411 18.47 -7.10 12.21
N ASP A 412 17.81 -6.74 11.10
CA ASP A 412 18.28 -5.64 10.26
C ASP A 412 18.05 -4.29 10.94
N ASN A 413 19.07 -3.43 10.82
CA ASN A 413 19.00 -2.06 11.29
C ASN A 413 19.44 -1.14 10.16
N ALA A 414 18.48 -0.38 9.64
CA ALA A 414 18.70 0.48 8.49
C ALA A 414 19.76 1.57 8.76
N SER A 415 19.93 2.02 10.01
CA SER A 415 20.99 2.99 10.35
C SER A 415 22.40 2.43 10.15
N THR A 416 22.56 1.11 10.23
CA THR A 416 23.85 0.42 10.07
C THR A 416 24.09 -0.09 8.66
N GLY A 417 23.19 0.19 7.72
CA GLY A 417 23.28 -0.33 6.34
C GLY A 417 23.04 -1.83 6.22
N LYS A 418 22.15 -2.35 7.08
CA LYS A 418 21.67 -3.73 7.07
C LYS A 418 20.22 -3.70 6.61
N GLY A 419 19.97 -4.15 5.40
CA GLY A 419 18.70 -4.06 4.70
C GLY A 419 18.91 -4.15 3.19
N TRP A 420 18.05 -3.49 2.43
CA TRP A 420 18.14 -3.41 0.97
C TRP A 420 19.41 -2.73 0.45
N ASP A 421 20.02 -1.87 1.25
CA ASP A 421 21.30 -1.24 0.93
C ASP A 421 22.52 -2.13 1.20
N SER A 422 22.32 -3.36 1.68
CA SER A 422 23.41 -4.31 1.90
C SER A 422 23.89 -4.97 0.61
N MET A 423 25.19 -5.24 0.53
CA MET A 423 25.78 -5.98 -0.59
C MET A 423 25.19 -7.39 -0.73
N LYS A 424 24.76 -7.99 0.39
CA LYS A 424 24.14 -9.31 0.44
C LYS A 424 22.84 -9.33 -0.36
N VAL A 425 21.98 -8.35 -0.14
CA VAL A 425 20.71 -8.20 -0.85
C VAL A 425 20.97 -7.82 -2.31
N GLY A 426 21.78 -6.81 -2.57
CA GLY A 426 22.09 -6.35 -3.93
C GLY A 426 22.68 -7.47 -4.81
N GLY A 427 23.67 -8.20 -4.31
CA GLY A 427 24.36 -9.23 -5.08
C GLY A 427 23.49 -10.45 -5.37
N ALA A 428 22.61 -10.82 -4.45
CA ALA A 428 21.66 -11.89 -4.67
C ALA A 428 20.52 -11.50 -5.62
N MET A 429 20.02 -10.26 -5.56
CA MET A 429 19.07 -9.73 -6.54
C MET A 429 19.69 -9.66 -7.93
N PHE A 430 20.98 -9.34 -8.02
CA PHE A 430 21.73 -9.38 -9.27
C PHE A 430 21.94 -10.80 -9.80
N GLN A 431 22.23 -11.78 -8.94
CA GLN A 431 22.25 -13.18 -9.35
C GLN A 431 20.90 -13.63 -9.93
N ALA A 432 19.78 -13.08 -9.46
CA ALA A 432 18.47 -13.33 -10.05
C ALA A 432 18.32 -12.75 -11.47
N LEU A 433 19.08 -11.73 -11.86
CA LEU A 433 19.17 -11.21 -13.24
C LEU A 433 19.98 -12.14 -14.16
N GLY A 434 20.65 -13.17 -13.63
CA GLY A 434 21.48 -14.11 -14.39
C GLY A 434 22.96 -13.72 -14.38
N SER A 435 23.83 -14.73 -14.47
CA SER A 435 25.28 -14.58 -14.22
C SER A 435 26.11 -14.06 -15.40
N THR A 436 25.53 -13.81 -16.58
CA THR A 436 26.30 -13.51 -17.81
C THR A 436 25.71 -12.36 -18.64
N GLY A 437 26.25 -11.16 -18.43
CA GLY A 437 26.45 -10.06 -19.40
C GLY A 437 25.24 -9.35 -20.05
N VAL A 438 24.13 -10.02 -20.31
CA VAL A 438 22.95 -9.45 -20.99
C VAL A 438 21.69 -9.76 -20.20
N VAL A 439 21.08 -8.72 -19.62
CA VAL A 439 19.78 -8.81 -18.96
C VAL A 439 18.69 -8.79 -20.02
N ASN A 440 18.17 -9.96 -20.38
CA ASN A 440 16.97 -10.06 -21.20
C ASN A 440 15.68 -9.82 -20.36
N GLN A 441 14.54 -9.69 -21.04
CA GLN A 441 13.27 -9.41 -20.39
C GLN A 441 12.82 -10.49 -19.40
N SER A 442 13.12 -11.78 -19.66
CA SER A 442 12.73 -12.87 -18.77
C SER A 442 13.56 -12.90 -17.49
N ASN A 443 14.86 -12.65 -17.60
CA ASN A 443 15.76 -12.46 -16.46
C ASN A 443 15.34 -11.26 -15.61
N PHE A 444 14.98 -10.15 -16.26
CA PHE A 444 14.45 -8.96 -15.59
C PHE A 444 13.18 -9.28 -14.81
N GLN A 445 12.19 -9.91 -15.45
CA GLN A 445 10.93 -10.29 -14.80
C GLN A 445 11.14 -11.24 -13.62
N ARG A 446 12.08 -12.18 -13.74
CA ARG A 446 12.46 -13.07 -12.64
C ARG A 446 13.06 -12.30 -11.46
N ALA A 447 14.06 -11.46 -11.69
CA ALA A 447 14.67 -10.67 -10.62
C ALA A 447 13.66 -9.72 -9.97
N TYR A 448 12.79 -9.12 -10.79
CA TYR A 448 11.68 -8.31 -10.33
C TYR A 448 10.72 -9.09 -9.42
N GLN A 449 10.36 -10.32 -9.80
CA GLN A 449 9.53 -11.19 -8.97
C GLN A 449 10.21 -11.54 -7.64
N VAL A 450 11.51 -11.87 -7.66
CA VAL A 450 12.30 -12.13 -6.45
C VAL A 450 12.31 -10.90 -5.52
N ALA A 451 12.49 -9.71 -6.09
CA ALA A 451 12.45 -8.46 -5.35
C ALA A 451 11.07 -8.18 -4.71
N MET A 452 9.98 -8.62 -5.35
CA MET A 452 8.61 -8.41 -4.88
C MET A 452 8.13 -9.49 -3.93
N ALA A 453 8.83 -10.61 -3.85
CA ALA A 453 8.46 -11.72 -2.99
C ALA A 453 8.59 -11.35 -1.50
N PRO A 454 7.82 -12.00 -0.61
CA PRO A 454 7.88 -11.73 0.82
C PRO A 454 9.26 -12.00 1.39
N ASN A 455 9.73 -11.15 2.30
CA ASN A 455 10.96 -11.41 3.05
C ASN A 455 10.67 -11.85 4.50
N PRO A 456 11.65 -12.43 5.24
CA PRO A 456 11.43 -12.90 6.61
C PRO A 456 10.87 -11.84 7.55
N TRP A 457 11.31 -10.59 7.44
CA TRP A 457 10.80 -9.49 8.26
C TRP A 457 9.31 -9.24 7.98
N GLU A 458 8.79 -9.48 6.77
CA GLU A 458 7.38 -9.22 6.45
C GLU A 458 6.39 -10.24 7.04
N LEU A 459 6.83 -11.47 7.35
CA LEU A 459 5.96 -12.62 7.69
C LEU A 459 5.06 -12.43 8.91
N ARG A 460 5.37 -11.47 9.78
CA ARG A 460 4.60 -11.18 11.00
C ARG A 460 4.04 -9.76 11.03
N HIS A 461 4.41 -8.95 10.06
CA HIS A 461 4.10 -7.53 10.06
C HIS A 461 2.96 -7.20 9.09
N TYR A 462 2.86 -7.94 7.98
CA TYR A 462 1.85 -7.72 6.96
C TYR A 462 0.97 -8.93 6.76
N ASN A 463 -0.27 -8.69 6.35
CA ASN A 463 -1.13 -9.74 5.81
C ASN A 463 -0.90 -9.86 4.31
N ILE A 464 -0.34 -10.99 3.91
CA ILE A 464 0.08 -11.24 2.53
C ILE A 464 -0.86 -12.27 1.93
N LEU A 465 -1.48 -11.91 0.81
CA LEU A 465 -2.37 -12.79 0.09
C LEU A 465 -1.56 -13.89 -0.60
N VAL A 466 -1.81 -15.15 -0.27
CA VAL A 466 -1.16 -16.32 -0.88
C VAL A 466 -2.18 -17.47 -1.01
N ASP A 467 -2.06 -18.24 -2.08
CA ASP A 467 -2.80 -19.49 -2.23
C ASP A 467 -1.89 -20.67 -1.85
N THR A 468 -2.39 -21.58 -1.00
CA THR A 468 -1.68 -22.83 -0.72
C THR A 468 -2.30 -23.99 -1.50
N PRO A 469 -1.51 -24.93 -2.06
CA PRO A 469 -2.02 -26.04 -2.86
C PRO A 469 -3.02 -26.97 -2.14
N ALA A 470 -3.03 -26.95 -0.80
CA ALA A 470 -3.88 -27.81 0.02
C ALA A 470 -5.19 -27.14 0.47
N HIS A 471 -5.40 -25.85 0.16
CA HIS A 471 -6.56 -25.11 0.65
C HIS A 471 -7.68 -25.08 -0.40
N ASN A 472 -8.65 -25.98 -0.24
CA ASN A 472 -9.75 -26.12 -1.20
C ASN A 472 -10.85 -25.06 -1.03
N MET A 473 -10.89 -24.35 0.11
CA MET A 473 -12.03 -23.49 0.45
C MET A 473 -11.98 -22.09 -0.17
N VAL A 474 -10.78 -21.54 -0.43
CA VAL A 474 -10.63 -20.20 -0.98
C VAL A 474 -9.40 -20.18 -1.88
N ARG A 475 -9.62 -19.94 -3.17
CA ARG A 475 -8.58 -19.61 -4.14
C ARG A 475 -8.66 -18.11 -4.40
N ASN A 476 -7.67 -17.36 -3.95
CA ASN A 476 -7.65 -15.91 -4.06
C ASN A 476 -7.18 -15.44 -5.44
N TYR A 477 -6.27 -16.21 -6.06
CA TYR A 477 -5.69 -15.88 -7.35
C TYR A 477 -6.32 -16.70 -8.47
N ASP A 478 -6.64 -16.03 -9.58
CA ASP A 478 -7.11 -16.69 -10.79
C ASP A 478 -6.00 -17.52 -11.46
N ILE A 479 -6.30 -18.07 -12.65
CA ILE A 479 -5.32 -18.82 -13.45
C ILE A 479 -4.14 -17.97 -13.95
N GLN A 480 -4.28 -16.64 -13.93
CA GLN A 480 -3.24 -15.68 -14.31
C GLN A 480 -2.42 -15.20 -13.11
N GLY A 481 -2.68 -15.72 -11.90
CA GLY A 481 -2.02 -15.27 -10.67
C GLY A 481 -2.48 -13.88 -10.24
N LYS A 482 -3.71 -13.47 -10.59
CA LYS A 482 -4.30 -12.19 -10.20
C LYS A 482 -5.44 -12.37 -9.20
N ALA A 483 -5.39 -11.62 -8.11
CA ALA A 483 -6.49 -11.46 -7.19
C ALA A 483 -7.18 -10.12 -7.47
N SER A 484 -8.50 -10.14 -7.60
CA SER A 484 -9.29 -8.93 -7.85
C SER A 484 -9.97 -8.49 -6.56
N ILE A 485 -9.61 -7.31 -6.08
CA ILE A 485 -10.16 -6.75 -4.84
C ILE A 485 -11.01 -5.53 -5.19
N TRP A 486 -12.21 -5.49 -4.63
CA TRP A 486 -13.03 -4.28 -4.68
C TRP A 486 -12.48 -3.26 -3.68
N ALA A 487 -11.93 -2.17 -4.22
CA ALA A 487 -11.32 -1.10 -3.44
C ALA A 487 -11.32 0.17 -4.28
N PRO A 488 -12.45 0.88 -4.38
CA PRO A 488 -12.54 2.05 -5.26
C PRO A 488 -11.58 3.16 -4.85
N VAL A 489 -11.05 3.90 -5.83
CA VAL A 489 -10.13 5.03 -5.56
C VAL A 489 -10.86 6.10 -4.74
N PHE A 490 -12.08 6.43 -5.14
CA PHE A 490 -13.01 7.29 -4.39
C PHE A 490 -14.39 6.64 -4.31
N PRO A 491 -15.21 6.96 -3.28
CA PRO A 491 -16.55 6.41 -3.17
C PRO A 491 -17.40 6.66 -4.44
N PRO A 492 -18.19 5.68 -4.90
CA PRO A 492 -19.22 5.91 -5.91
C PRO A 492 -20.13 7.08 -5.53
N GLY A 493 -20.49 7.91 -6.51
CA GLY A 493 -21.41 9.04 -6.31
C GLY A 493 -20.75 10.39 -6.03
N VAL A 494 -19.45 10.45 -5.77
CA VAL A 494 -18.68 11.72 -5.63
C VAL A 494 -18.36 12.35 -7.00
N GLY A 495 -19.29 12.22 -7.96
CA GLY A 495 -19.10 12.64 -9.36
C GLY A 495 -18.71 14.10 -9.49
N THR A 496 -17.81 14.36 -10.45
CA THR A 496 -17.19 15.64 -10.90
C THR A 496 -15.97 16.19 -10.14
N ASN A 497 -15.74 15.87 -8.87
CA ASN A 497 -14.63 16.49 -8.11
C ASN A 497 -13.38 15.62 -7.94
N VAL A 498 -13.27 14.53 -8.69
CA VAL A 498 -12.09 13.63 -8.68
C VAL A 498 -10.79 14.40 -8.94
N SER A 499 -10.83 15.41 -9.83
CA SER A 499 -9.68 16.27 -10.09
C SER A 499 -9.30 17.11 -8.87
N ASP A 500 -10.27 17.56 -8.08
CA ASP A 500 -10.04 18.42 -6.92
C ASP A 500 -9.54 17.64 -5.72
N GLU A 501 -10.05 16.42 -5.50
CA GLU A 501 -9.49 15.52 -4.48
C GLU A 501 -8.07 15.08 -4.83
N MET A 502 -7.80 14.78 -6.11
CA MET A 502 -6.44 14.48 -6.57
C MET A 502 -5.53 15.71 -6.46
N ARG A 503 -6.02 16.91 -6.77
CA ARG A 503 -5.30 18.17 -6.54
C ARG A 503 -4.98 18.35 -5.07
N GLN A 504 -5.94 18.18 -4.18
CA GLN A 504 -5.72 18.29 -2.75
C GLN A 504 -4.65 17.30 -2.28
N ALA A 505 -4.74 16.03 -2.69
CA ALA A 505 -3.77 15.02 -2.29
C ALA A 505 -2.36 15.30 -2.85
N LEU A 506 -2.26 15.82 -4.08
CA LEU A 506 -0.99 16.29 -4.65
C LEU A 506 -0.47 17.56 -3.98
N ASP A 507 -1.35 18.45 -3.53
CA ASP A 507 -0.99 19.70 -2.86
C ASP A 507 -0.56 19.46 -1.41
N GLU A 508 -1.12 18.44 -0.74
CA GLU A 508 -0.62 17.93 0.56
C GLU A 508 0.77 17.30 0.41
N LEU A 509 1.00 16.61 -0.72
CA LEU A 509 2.30 16.02 -1.04
C LEU A 509 3.32 17.10 -1.43
N TYR A 510 2.90 18.13 -2.16
CA TYR A 510 3.74 19.25 -2.62
C TYR A 510 3.18 20.58 -2.13
N PRO A 511 3.31 20.91 -0.83
CA PRO A 511 2.83 22.18 -0.32
C PRO A 511 3.51 23.31 -1.09
N ASN A 512 2.73 24.32 -1.48
CA ASN A 512 3.28 25.52 -2.11
C ASN A 512 4.44 26.04 -1.27
N ALA A 513 5.59 26.29 -1.90
CA ALA A 513 6.69 26.95 -1.21
C ALA A 513 6.14 28.25 -0.57
N PRO A 514 6.47 28.54 0.71
CA PRO A 514 6.01 29.75 1.36
C PRO A 514 6.36 30.95 0.49
N ALA A 515 5.37 31.80 0.18
CA ALA A 515 5.57 33.00 -0.62
C ALA A 515 6.76 33.80 -0.04
N GLY A 516 7.84 33.95 -0.82
CA GLY A 516 9.06 34.64 -0.39
C GLY A 516 10.26 33.75 -0.02
N SER A 517 10.15 32.42 -0.06
CA SER A 517 11.32 31.55 0.09
C SER A 517 12.19 31.61 -1.17
N ALA A 518 13.26 32.40 -1.13
CA ALA A 518 14.22 32.49 -2.23
C ALA A 518 14.80 31.10 -2.52
N ILE A 519 14.59 30.62 -3.76
CA ILE A 519 15.11 29.34 -4.22
C ILE A 519 16.62 29.44 -4.25
N THR A 520 17.29 28.71 -3.37
CA THR A 520 18.75 28.64 -3.33
C THR A 520 19.27 27.98 -4.62
N THR A 521 20.37 28.54 -5.13
CA THR A 521 20.96 28.42 -6.48
C THR A 521 21.44 27.03 -6.93
N GLY A 522 20.94 25.94 -6.35
CA GLY A 522 21.19 24.56 -6.77
C GLY A 522 19.94 23.70 -6.94
N SER A 523 18.76 24.24 -6.63
CA SER A 523 17.48 23.54 -6.79
C SER A 523 16.93 23.85 -8.18
N ALA A 524 16.30 22.87 -8.85
CA ALA A 524 15.60 23.12 -10.12
C ALA A 524 14.80 24.42 -10.02
N SER A 525 14.94 25.31 -11.01
CA SER A 525 14.24 26.61 -11.01
C SER A 525 12.78 26.40 -10.61
N GLY A 526 12.19 27.30 -9.82
CA GLY A 526 10.82 27.11 -9.28
C GLY A 526 9.79 26.80 -10.38
N THR A 527 10.05 27.30 -11.59
CA THR A 527 9.34 26.98 -12.82
C THR A 527 9.37 25.49 -13.18
N ALA A 528 10.52 24.81 -13.10
CA ALA A 528 10.66 23.39 -13.41
C ALA A 528 9.91 22.50 -12.40
N LEU A 529 9.95 22.84 -11.10
CA LEU A 529 9.19 22.10 -10.09
C LEU A 529 7.68 22.31 -10.28
N LEU A 530 7.24 23.52 -10.62
CA LEU A 530 5.85 23.82 -10.95
C LEU A 530 5.39 23.06 -12.20
N GLN A 531 6.23 23.01 -13.24
CA GLN A 531 5.96 22.23 -14.45
C GLN A 531 5.87 20.74 -14.17
N LEU A 532 6.78 20.18 -13.35
CA LEU A 532 6.72 18.79 -12.92
C LEU A 532 5.42 18.50 -12.16
N ARG A 533 5.05 19.35 -11.22
CA ARG A 533 3.80 19.21 -10.45
C ARG A 533 2.57 19.24 -11.36
N ASN A 534 2.50 20.18 -12.29
CA ASN A 534 1.38 20.26 -13.25
C ASN A 534 1.36 19.04 -14.17
N GLY A 535 2.52 18.58 -14.65
CA GLY A 535 2.62 17.37 -15.47
C GLY A 535 2.16 16.11 -14.74
N ILE A 536 2.57 15.94 -13.47
CA ILE A 536 2.08 14.84 -12.63
C ILE A 536 0.57 14.95 -12.44
N ARG A 537 0.06 16.14 -12.15
CA ARG A 537 -1.38 16.38 -11.96
C ARG A 537 -2.20 16.00 -13.20
N ASP A 538 -1.78 16.47 -14.36
CA ASP A 538 -2.48 16.23 -15.62
C ASP A 538 -2.43 14.74 -15.99
N GLY A 539 -1.26 14.12 -15.86
CA GLY A 539 -1.10 12.69 -16.12
C GLY A 539 -1.83 11.80 -15.11
N MET A 540 -1.91 12.19 -13.83
CA MET A 540 -2.73 11.48 -12.82
C MET A 540 -4.23 11.58 -13.13
N THR A 541 -4.69 12.78 -13.50
CA THR A 541 -6.10 13.01 -13.87
C THR A 541 -6.49 12.11 -15.04
N GLU A 542 -5.62 12.02 -16.03
CA GLU A 542 -5.80 11.10 -17.13
C GLU A 542 -5.74 9.63 -16.71
N TYR A 543 -4.75 9.24 -15.90
CA TYR A 543 -4.63 7.87 -15.45
C TYR A 543 -5.89 7.41 -14.71
N ILE A 544 -6.50 8.29 -13.91
CA ILE A 544 -7.81 8.02 -13.29
C ILE A 544 -8.92 7.87 -14.35
N SER A 545 -8.94 8.69 -15.40
CA SER A 545 -9.87 8.50 -16.53
C SER A 545 -9.68 7.13 -17.20
N ASN A 546 -8.44 6.65 -17.30
CA ASN A 546 -8.13 5.32 -17.82
C ASN A 546 -8.57 4.21 -16.84
N LEU A 547 -8.40 4.40 -15.52
CA LEU A 547 -8.96 3.49 -14.51
C LEU A 547 -10.48 3.38 -14.62
N MET A 548 -11.20 4.48 -14.87
CA MET A 548 -12.65 4.43 -15.08
C MET A 548 -13.05 3.57 -16.29
N LYS A 549 -12.16 3.44 -17.29
CA LYS A 549 -12.33 2.60 -18.48
C LYS A 549 -11.79 1.17 -18.29
N GLY A 550 -11.30 0.80 -17.10
CA GLY A 550 -10.65 -0.49 -16.87
C GLY A 550 -9.29 -0.64 -17.57
N LYS A 551 -8.63 0.49 -17.89
CA LYS A 551 -7.34 0.54 -18.60
C LYS A 551 -6.18 0.93 -17.67
N GLY A 552 -6.29 0.64 -16.38
CA GLY A 552 -5.17 0.81 -15.43
C GLY A 552 -4.05 -0.19 -15.64
N GLU A 553 -2.94 0.01 -14.92
CA GLU A 553 -1.82 -0.93 -14.88
C GLU A 553 -2.31 -2.35 -14.55
N GLY A 554 -1.96 -3.35 -15.37
CA GLY A 554 -2.39 -4.73 -15.16
C GLY A 554 -3.88 -5.03 -15.45
N GLY A 555 -4.62 -4.07 -16.03
CA GLY A 555 -6.06 -4.16 -16.27
C GLY A 555 -6.91 -3.60 -15.12
N GLU A 556 -6.30 -2.86 -14.19
CA GLU A 556 -7.00 -2.29 -13.05
C GLU A 556 -8.13 -1.35 -13.47
N GLY A 557 -9.19 -1.37 -12.67
CA GLY A 557 -10.32 -0.47 -12.80
C GLY A 557 -10.37 0.58 -11.71
N TYR A 558 -11.29 1.52 -11.85
CA TYR A 558 -11.57 2.52 -10.83
C TYR A 558 -12.03 1.87 -9.52
N LYS A 559 -12.88 0.83 -9.61
CA LYS A 559 -13.44 0.12 -8.45
C LYS A 559 -12.64 -1.12 -8.03
N ILE A 560 -11.82 -1.66 -8.93
CA ILE A 560 -11.14 -2.95 -8.76
C ILE A 560 -9.65 -2.76 -8.88
N VAL A 561 -8.91 -3.25 -7.89
CA VAL A 561 -7.45 -3.34 -7.91
C VAL A 561 -7.03 -4.79 -8.10
N HIS A 562 -5.97 -5.00 -8.86
CA HIS A 562 -5.43 -6.33 -9.12
C HIS A 562 -4.13 -6.52 -8.35
N ILE A 563 -4.14 -7.48 -7.43
CA ILE A 563 -2.94 -7.92 -6.72
C ILE A 563 -2.37 -9.11 -7.46
N ARG A 564 -1.05 -9.11 -7.67
CA ARG A 564 -0.36 -10.23 -8.31
C ARG A 564 0.20 -11.15 -7.25
N ASP A 565 0.11 -12.46 -7.49
CA ASP A 565 0.68 -13.46 -6.60
C ASP A 565 2.19 -13.21 -6.45
N PRO A 566 2.68 -12.89 -5.24
CA PRO A 566 4.08 -12.56 -5.04
C PRO A 566 5.00 -13.79 -5.15
N LEU A 567 4.45 -15.01 -5.10
CA LEU A 567 5.20 -16.27 -5.17
C LEU A 567 5.17 -16.91 -6.54
N THR A 568 4.01 -16.94 -7.20
CA THR A 568 3.82 -17.75 -8.41
C THR A 568 3.69 -16.97 -9.70
N PHE A 569 3.53 -15.64 -9.65
CA PHE A 569 3.28 -14.85 -10.86
C PHE A 569 4.41 -14.99 -11.89
N GLN A 570 4.13 -15.77 -12.93
CA GLN A 570 4.95 -15.87 -14.13
C GLN A 570 4.44 -14.80 -15.09
N GLY A 571 5.28 -13.82 -15.41
CA GLY A 571 4.94 -12.89 -16.49
C GLY A 571 4.59 -13.64 -17.79
N PRO A 572 3.93 -13.01 -18.77
CA PRO A 572 3.53 -13.65 -20.02
C PRO A 572 4.67 -14.38 -20.76
N ALA A 573 5.92 -13.93 -20.56
CA ALA A 573 7.11 -14.50 -21.17
C ALA A 573 7.54 -15.87 -20.57
N LEU A 574 7.12 -16.20 -19.34
CA LEU A 574 7.44 -17.48 -18.68
C LEU A 574 6.36 -18.55 -18.93
N ALA A 575 5.14 -18.15 -19.28
CA ALA A 575 4.04 -19.06 -19.62
C ALA A 575 4.31 -19.94 -20.86
N ALA A 576 5.35 -19.63 -21.65
CA ALA A 576 5.81 -20.42 -22.79
C ALA A 576 6.58 -21.71 -22.41
N GLY A 577 6.21 -22.37 -21.30
CA GLY A 577 6.69 -23.71 -20.94
C GLY A 577 7.96 -23.79 -20.07
N GLY A 578 8.45 -22.66 -19.55
CA GLY A 578 9.55 -22.66 -18.57
C GLY A 578 9.03 -22.99 -17.18
N ALA A 579 9.57 -24.01 -16.50
CA ALA A 579 9.31 -24.19 -15.08
C ALA A 579 9.65 -22.88 -14.33
N PRO A 580 8.83 -22.45 -13.35
CA PRO A 580 9.14 -21.26 -12.57
C PRO A 580 10.55 -21.42 -12.03
N ALA A 581 11.43 -20.48 -12.37
CA ALA A 581 12.76 -20.47 -11.77
C ALA A 581 12.53 -20.38 -10.26
N LYS A 582 12.88 -21.45 -9.54
CA LYS A 582 12.84 -21.43 -8.07
C LYS A 582 13.57 -20.16 -7.65
N ILE A 583 12.88 -19.27 -6.94
CA ILE A 583 13.52 -18.10 -6.33
C ILE A 583 14.66 -18.70 -5.50
N PRO A 584 15.93 -18.53 -5.90
CA PRO A 584 17.01 -19.10 -5.12
C PRO A 584 16.88 -18.47 -3.75
N ALA A 585 16.77 -19.30 -2.70
CA ALA A 585 16.80 -18.85 -1.32
C ALA A 585 18.22 -18.36 -1.02
N SER A 586 18.64 -17.28 -1.68
CA SER A 586 19.95 -16.69 -1.58
C SER A 586 20.07 -16.10 -0.18
N GLY A 587 20.58 -16.90 0.75
CA GLY A 587 20.80 -16.52 2.14
C GLY A 587 19.52 -16.23 2.94
N GLY A 588 18.37 -16.82 2.56
CA GLY A 588 17.12 -16.71 3.32
C GLY A 588 16.38 -15.38 3.20
N MET A 589 16.66 -14.54 2.20
CA MET A 589 16.05 -13.21 2.07
C MET A 589 14.62 -13.22 1.54
N VAL A 590 14.20 -14.32 0.92
CA VAL A 590 12.85 -14.51 0.40
C VAL A 590 12.23 -15.68 1.12
N GLU A 591 11.02 -15.48 1.62
CA GLU A 591 10.16 -16.57 2.07
C GLU A 591 9.37 -17.10 0.88
N THR A 592 9.53 -18.40 0.61
CA THR A 592 8.86 -19.09 -0.49
C THR A 592 7.81 -20.07 0.02
N ASN A 593 7.83 -20.38 1.31
CA ASN A 593 6.85 -21.25 1.94
C ASN A 593 5.58 -20.46 2.23
N ALA A 594 4.58 -20.64 1.37
CA ALA A 594 3.26 -20.04 1.53
C ALA A 594 2.64 -20.28 2.92
N ARG A 595 2.95 -21.40 3.60
CA ARG A 595 2.46 -21.67 4.97
C ARG A 595 3.01 -20.68 6.00
N ASN A 596 4.27 -20.27 5.86
CA ASN A 596 4.89 -19.28 6.76
C ASN A 596 4.30 -17.88 6.52
N ILE A 597 3.92 -17.60 5.28
CA ILE A 597 3.35 -16.31 4.85
C ILE A 597 1.90 -16.15 5.33
N MET A 598 1.12 -17.24 5.37
CA MET A 598 -0.27 -17.22 5.85
C MET A 598 -0.43 -16.94 7.36
N THR A 599 0.66 -16.83 8.13
CA THR A 599 0.64 -16.76 9.61
C THR A 599 0.06 -15.46 10.21
N SER A 600 -0.68 -14.67 9.44
CA SER A 600 -1.19 -13.35 9.85
C SER A 600 -2.26 -13.39 10.96
N TRP A 601 -2.70 -14.57 11.40
CA TRP A 601 -3.86 -14.73 12.30
C TRP A 601 -3.56 -15.23 13.71
N ASP A 602 -2.53 -16.06 13.90
CA ASP A 602 -2.20 -16.66 15.21
C ASP A 602 -0.71 -16.45 15.51
N ALA A 603 -0.39 -16.00 16.72
CA ALA A 603 1.00 -15.93 17.18
C ALA A 603 1.60 -17.34 17.31
N ASN A 604 0.75 -18.37 17.48
CA ASN A 604 1.14 -19.77 17.50
C ASN A 604 1.25 -20.30 16.06
N GLN A 605 2.45 -20.21 15.47
CA GLN A 605 2.78 -20.69 14.12
C GLN A 605 2.61 -22.20 13.89
N ALA A 606 2.02 -22.94 14.83
CA ALA A 606 1.90 -24.40 14.81
C ALA A 606 0.64 -24.94 15.51
N SER A 607 -0.41 -24.13 15.69
CA SER A 607 -1.67 -24.67 16.25
C SER A 607 -2.28 -25.70 15.29
N ASP A 608 -2.84 -26.79 15.84
CA ASP A 608 -3.53 -27.80 15.04
C ASP A 608 -4.71 -27.19 14.24
N ASP A 609 -5.21 -26.04 14.67
CA ASP A 609 -6.22 -25.24 13.96
C ASP A 609 -5.73 -24.73 12.59
N MET A 610 -4.46 -24.33 12.46
CA MET A 610 -3.88 -24.00 11.15
C MET A 610 -3.78 -25.24 10.25
N ARG A 611 -3.52 -26.43 10.81
CA ARG A 611 -3.49 -27.69 10.05
C ARG A 611 -4.88 -28.09 9.55
N GLN A 612 -5.93 -27.67 10.26
CA GLN A 612 -7.32 -27.88 9.86
C GLN A 612 -7.82 -26.88 8.81
N GLY A 613 -6.98 -25.94 8.34
CA GLY A 613 -7.36 -25.00 7.29
C GLY A 613 -8.29 -23.87 7.75
N ARG A 614 -8.25 -23.50 9.02
CA ARG A 614 -8.91 -22.27 9.49
C ARG A 614 -8.08 -21.05 9.07
N VAL A 615 -8.19 -20.66 7.80
CA VAL A 615 -7.67 -19.38 7.28
C VAL A 615 -8.83 -18.54 6.78
N GLY A 616 -8.91 -17.31 7.29
CA GLY A 616 -10.03 -16.41 7.04
C GLY A 616 -10.16 -15.38 8.14
N TYR A 617 -11.02 -14.40 7.92
CA TYR A 617 -11.42 -13.50 8.99
C TYR A 617 -12.13 -14.29 10.09
N SER A 618 -11.83 -13.96 11.34
CA SER A 618 -12.54 -14.51 12.48
C SER A 618 -13.41 -13.42 13.08
N VAL A 619 -14.52 -13.82 13.68
CA VAL A 619 -15.40 -12.90 14.40
C VAL A 619 -15.60 -13.51 15.76
N LYS A 620 -15.38 -12.71 16.80
CA LYS A 620 -15.57 -13.14 18.19
C LYS A 620 -16.66 -12.28 18.81
N PHE A 621 -17.60 -12.90 19.50
CA PHE A 621 -18.53 -12.18 20.35
C PHE A 621 -17.77 -11.51 21.50
N VAL A 622 -18.18 -10.29 21.83
CA VAL A 622 -17.62 -9.50 22.92
C VAL A 622 -18.76 -9.04 23.82
N SER A 623 -18.57 -9.11 25.13
CA SER A 623 -19.57 -8.61 26.07
C SER A 623 -19.58 -7.08 26.05
N PHE A 624 -20.76 -6.48 26.26
CA PHE A 624 -20.89 -5.03 26.40
C PHE A 624 -20.12 -4.52 27.62
N GLU A 625 -20.02 -5.30 28.70
CA GLU A 625 -19.17 -5.00 29.85
C GLU A 625 -17.70 -4.80 29.42
N THR A 626 -17.19 -5.61 28.49
CA THR A 626 -15.83 -5.44 27.99
C THR A 626 -15.69 -4.12 27.21
N LEU A 627 -16.71 -3.73 26.46
CA LEU A 627 -16.71 -2.48 25.68
C LEU A 627 -16.86 -1.23 26.54
N THR A 628 -17.51 -1.31 27.71
CA THR A 628 -17.80 -0.15 28.56
C THR A 628 -16.86 -0.02 29.76
N THR A 629 -16.34 -1.13 30.31
CA THR A 629 -15.56 -1.12 31.56
C THR A 629 -14.08 -1.46 31.38
N LYS A 630 -13.72 -2.32 30.42
CA LYS A 630 -12.36 -2.84 30.26
C LYS A 630 -11.64 -2.14 29.13
N ASN A 631 -11.14 -0.94 29.35
CA ASN A 631 -10.45 -0.18 28.30
C ASN A 631 -9.00 -0.63 28.10
N THR A 632 -8.68 -1.91 27.92
CA THR A 632 -7.30 -2.33 27.58
C THR A 632 -7.24 -2.86 26.15
N THR A 633 -6.50 -2.14 25.31
CA THR A 633 -6.27 -2.49 23.91
C THR A 633 -5.70 -3.90 23.74
N THR A 634 -5.76 -4.43 22.53
CA THR A 634 -5.30 -5.79 22.23
C THR A 634 -3.81 -6.03 22.50
N ASN A 635 -2.99 -4.98 22.62
CA ASN A 635 -1.59 -5.10 23.04
C ASN A 635 -1.41 -5.12 24.57
N GLY A 636 -2.47 -4.88 25.33
CA GLY A 636 -2.46 -4.82 26.80
C GLY A 636 -1.77 -3.59 27.40
N LEU A 637 -1.32 -2.64 26.58
CA LEU A 637 -0.52 -1.49 26.99
C LEU A 637 -1.32 -0.18 26.98
N GLU A 638 -2.21 0.00 26.02
CA GLU A 638 -2.94 1.25 25.83
C GLU A 638 -4.42 1.11 26.17
N THR A 639 -5.09 2.25 26.37
CA THR A 639 -6.55 2.33 26.52
C THR A 639 -7.18 2.83 25.23
N TRP A 640 -8.30 2.24 24.82
CA TRP A 640 -9.04 2.78 23.68
C TRP A 640 -9.91 3.97 24.12
N THR A 641 -10.20 4.85 23.17
CA THR A 641 -10.88 6.14 23.43
C THR A 641 -12.28 6.23 22.84
N ASN A 642 -12.68 5.26 22.01
CA ASN A 642 -13.97 5.27 21.34
C ASN A 642 -15.03 4.50 22.14
N GLU A 643 -15.87 5.23 22.87
CA GLU A 643 -16.93 4.69 23.71
C GLU A 643 -18.19 4.31 22.91
N VAL A 644 -18.93 3.30 23.38
CA VAL A 644 -20.21 2.88 22.79
C VAL A 644 -21.22 4.02 22.94
N ASN A 645 -21.75 4.54 21.83
CA ASN A 645 -22.91 5.43 21.88
C ASN A 645 -24.18 4.59 21.84
N ALA A 646 -24.87 4.51 22.98
CA ALA A 646 -26.07 3.70 23.15
C ALA A 646 -27.37 4.48 22.86
N GLY A 647 -27.28 5.80 22.70
CA GLY A 647 -28.40 6.73 22.75
C GLY A 647 -29.16 6.70 24.08
N GLY A 648 -30.14 7.59 24.25
CA GLY A 648 -30.82 7.78 25.54
C GLY A 648 -31.52 6.53 26.11
N GLU A 649 -32.04 5.64 25.24
CA GLU A 649 -32.58 4.35 25.71
C GLU A 649 -31.49 3.34 26.04
N GLY A 650 -30.38 3.31 25.29
CA GLY A 650 -29.34 2.32 25.51
C GLY A 650 -28.52 2.63 26.76
N GLU A 651 -28.37 3.91 27.13
CA GLU A 651 -27.70 4.31 28.38
C GLU A 651 -28.37 3.75 29.63
N GLN A 652 -29.70 3.55 29.60
CA GLN A 652 -30.44 2.93 30.70
C GLN A 652 -30.28 1.41 30.72
N ASP A 653 -30.20 0.80 29.54
CA ASP A 653 -30.17 -0.66 29.39
C ASP A 653 -28.75 -1.23 29.56
N LEU A 654 -27.71 -0.55 29.08
CA LEU A 654 -26.32 -1.04 29.07
C LEU A 654 -25.79 -1.44 30.46
N PRO A 655 -26.01 -0.68 31.54
CA PRO A 655 -25.55 -1.08 32.88
C PRO A 655 -26.22 -2.35 33.41
N LEU A 656 -27.35 -2.75 32.83
CA LEU A 656 -28.12 -3.94 33.23
C LEU A 656 -27.71 -5.19 32.43
N LEU A 657 -26.87 -5.06 31.39
CA LEU A 657 -26.39 -6.16 30.57
C LEU A 657 -25.23 -6.89 31.25
N ASN A 658 -25.56 -7.85 32.10
CA ASN A 658 -24.59 -8.80 32.66
C ASN A 658 -24.51 -10.02 31.72
N HIS A 659 -23.53 -10.02 30.81
CA HIS A 659 -23.26 -11.12 29.87
C HIS A 659 -21.97 -11.86 30.20
#